data_AF-A0A815CSI3-F1
#
_entry.id   AF-A0A815CSI3-F1
#
_cell.length_a   1.000
_cell.length_b   1.000
_cell.length_c   1.000
_cell.angle_alpha   90.00
_cell.angle_beta   90.00
_cell.angle_gamma   90.00
#
_symmetry.space_group_name_H-M   'P 1'
#
loop_
_entity.id
_entity.type
_entity.pdbx_description
1 polymer ?
#
loop_
_entity_poly.entity_id
_entity_poly.type
_entity_poly.pdbx_seq_one_letter_code
_entity_poly.pdbx_strand_id
1 'polypeptide(L)'
;MGIALARIEIWVQSCLEQWINRSLLSKNGYKCFENLQSFYEDYQRAALDFYYSNNQSTDSIGYSRFILTSLTIIRLMHIKLCEDTRFERLKVHAIQIPHLLDLFEYLVLPNRDDMIRARDLYDYFLEFNEKPYPDLLSNIDSQNAFGVHFAEQSIEINENLQKIQEQVEQDRKDKIEEINNAKEKYEELMKKVNDLKCECESNIYYPYRKCDRCTIIKEADNIKVNIYECPIPSERRSALAVMFELQMPNEIRCYRDILWQLVNRPKPNPSNSMDEWLSIRPHQSKLRQYFKGSNNCKVKLVSKTKSITESHYSIARHVISTPLEEYFYENGLQVQISPTKINEFQDEYRTLTPELTDSNYKDLQFSIDNTEFAQNRVIAELSKCSLKLKSAEFVEFGSFRSGHRLQWWNLLSILELDSLSMDEESVVILITHALLQYGPLTKDRKSLICSWCPESHQQLLEDHFVDELIMRLDRHLKDCECNWQNELMLVIITVIVMRVFTICNSTRKDQMTNLVLKCRKTGEKWIQLISKSIQNPSLPDFDKINALRDKIVIIGITYLLTYSIYTDSSNSLVLSNQDVISLLTIATTIHDNNILNKKTVHMSVFMRNLMRYSERVLLSIHPIISKLLQENSYEILNEFCSIHWAVVRTKGVMD
;
A
#
# COMPACT_ATOMS: atom_id res chain seq x y z
N MET A 1 -17.26 6.99 0.15
CA MET A 1 -15.96 6.38 -0.20
C MET A 1 -15.64 5.19 0.70
N GLY A 2 -15.50 5.36 2.02
CA GLY A 2 -15.12 4.28 2.97
C GLY A 2 -15.92 2.98 2.84
N ILE A 3 -17.26 3.04 2.79
CA ILE A 3 -18.13 1.87 2.59
C ILE A 3 -17.83 1.13 1.27
N ALA A 4 -17.55 1.86 0.18
CA ALA A 4 -17.25 1.27 -1.11
C ALA A 4 -15.90 0.53 -1.07
N LEU A 5 -14.87 1.15 -0.48
CA LEU A 5 -13.57 0.52 -0.26
C LEU A 5 -13.70 -0.76 0.59
N ALA A 6 -14.43 -0.69 1.70
CA ALA A 6 -14.63 -1.86 2.56
C ALA A 6 -15.31 -3.02 1.83
N ARG A 7 -16.30 -2.75 0.96
CA ARG A 7 -16.93 -3.78 0.12
C ARG A 7 -15.95 -4.39 -0.88
N ILE A 8 -15.12 -3.57 -1.51
CA ILE A 8 -14.08 -4.02 -2.44
C ILE A 8 -13.07 -4.93 -1.72
N GLU A 9 -12.60 -4.52 -0.54
CA GLU A 9 -11.63 -5.27 0.26
C GLU A 9 -12.20 -6.61 0.74
N ILE A 10 -13.45 -6.65 1.18
CA ILE A 10 -14.16 -7.89 1.54
C ILE A 10 -14.31 -8.79 0.30
N TRP A 11 -14.65 -8.22 -0.85
CA TRP A 11 -14.75 -8.98 -2.09
C TRP A 11 -13.40 -9.55 -2.53
N VAL A 12 -12.30 -8.79 -2.40
CA VAL A 12 -10.95 -9.28 -2.70
C VAL A 12 -10.60 -10.47 -1.80
N GLN A 13 -10.90 -10.36 -0.51
CA GLN A 13 -10.64 -11.42 0.45
C GLN A 13 -11.44 -12.71 0.16
N SER A 14 -12.72 -12.59 -0.19
CA SER A 14 -13.63 -13.75 -0.23
C SER A 14 -13.94 -14.29 -1.63
N CYS A 15 -13.73 -13.50 -2.69
CA CYS A 15 -14.24 -13.80 -4.03
C CYS A 15 -13.22 -13.68 -5.16
N LEU A 16 -12.10 -12.98 -4.96
CA LEU A 16 -11.14 -12.69 -6.03
C LEU A 16 -10.59 -13.97 -6.67
N GLU A 17 -10.17 -14.95 -5.88
CA GLU A 17 -9.62 -16.20 -6.40
C GLU A 17 -10.61 -16.93 -7.31
N GLN A 18 -11.86 -17.07 -6.88
CA GLN A 18 -12.92 -17.69 -7.68
C GLN A 18 -13.19 -16.89 -8.96
N TRP A 19 -13.17 -15.56 -8.88
CA TRP A 19 -13.34 -14.68 -10.03
C TRP A 19 -12.19 -14.83 -11.04
N ILE A 20 -10.94 -14.91 -10.59
CA ILE A 20 -9.78 -15.12 -11.46
C ILE A 20 -9.89 -16.48 -12.17
N ASN A 21 -10.17 -17.55 -11.42
CA ASN A 21 -10.34 -18.90 -11.96
C ASN A 21 -11.41 -18.95 -13.06
N ARG A 22 -12.57 -18.31 -12.83
CA ARG A 22 -13.65 -18.25 -13.82
C ARG A 22 -13.31 -17.36 -15.01
N SER A 23 -12.65 -16.23 -14.78
CA SER A 23 -12.27 -15.27 -15.83
C SER A 23 -11.27 -15.88 -16.80
N LEU A 24 -10.27 -16.61 -16.30
CA LEU A 24 -9.26 -17.28 -17.13
C LEU A 24 -9.87 -18.37 -18.05
N LEU A 25 -10.92 -19.06 -17.58
CA LEU A 25 -11.64 -20.07 -18.37
C LEU A 25 -12.61 -19.47 -19.41
N SER A 26 -12.89 -18.18 -19.33
CA SER A 26 -13.84 -17.52 -20.23
C SER A 26 -13.24 -17.30 -21.63
N LYS A 27 -14.10 -17.07 -22.63
CA LYS A 27 -13.67 -16.72 -24.00
C LYS A 27 -12.76 -15.48 -24.07
N ASN A 28 -12.79 -14.63 -23.04
CA ASN A 28 -11.97 -13.42 -22.92
C ASN A 28 -10.88 -13.56 -21.84
N GLY A 29 -10.41 -14.78 -21.54
CA GLY A 29 -9.41 -15.05 -20.50
C GLY A 29 -8.12 -14.24 -20.65
N TYR A 30 -7.72 -13.92 -21.89
CA TYR A 30 -6.56 -13.07 -22.18
C TYR A 30 -6.65 -11.64 -21.61
N LYS A 31 -7.86 -11.14 -21.32
CA LYS A 31 -8.08 -9.82 -20.70
C LYS A 31 -8.12 -9.85 -19.17
N CYS A 32 -8.04 -11.02 -18.56
CA CYS A 32 -8.20 -11.17 -17.10
C CYS A 32 -7.16 -10.31 -16.35
N PHE A 33 -5.90 -10.37 -16.76
CA PHE A 33 -4.80 -9.60 -16.16
C PHE A 33 -4.92 -8.09 -16.39
N GLU A 34 -5.41 -7.65 -17.56
CA GLU A 34 -5.68 -6.23 -17.87
C GLU A 34 -6.79 -5.67 -16.97
N ASN A 35 -7.87 -6.43 -16.81
CA ASN A 35 -8.97 -6.06 -15.93
C ASN A 35 -8.50 -5.96 -14.47
N LEU A 36 -7.63 -6.87 -14.03
CA LEU A 36 -7.03 -6.82 -12.69
C LEU A 36 -6.12 -5.61 -12.52
N GLN A 37 -5.30 -5.29 -13.53
CA GLN A 37 -4.47 -4.09 -13.51
C GLN A 37 -5.32 -2.83 -13.38
N SER A 38 -6.33 -2.67 -14.24
CA SER A 38 -7.24 -1.51 -14.18
C SER A 38 -7.94 -1.42 -12.83
N PHE A 39 -8.45 -2.54 -12.31
CA PHE A 39 -9.08 -2.61 -11.00
C PHE A 39 -8.12 -2.21 -9.88
N TYR A 40 -6.87 -2.69 -9.92
CA TYR A 40 -5.87 -2.35 -8.93
C TYR A 40 -5.49 -0.87 -8.98
N GLU A 41 -5.33 -0.29 -10.18
CA GLU A 41 -5.02 1.14 -10.34
C GLU A 41 -6.12 2.04 -9.75
N ASP A 42 -7.38 1.68 -9.98
CA ASP A 42 -8.52 2.41 -9.41
C ASP A 42 -8.64 2.21 -7.90
N TYR A 43 -8.43 0.98 -7.42
CA TYR A 43 -8.42 0.67 -5.99
C TYR A 43 -7.29 1.41 -5.26
N GLN A 44 -6.05 1.33 -5.76
CA GLN A 44 -4.90 1.96 -5.13
C GLN A 44 -5.11 3.47 -5.02
N ARG A 45 -5.56 4.12 -6.09
CA ARG A 45 -5.86 5.56 -6.08
C ARG A 45 -6.89 5.90 -5.02
N ALA A 46 -8.04 5.22 -5.04
CA ALA A 46 -9.12 5.50 -4.10
C ALA A 46 -8.75 5.18 -2.64
N ALA A 47 -7.99 4.11 -2.41
CA ALA A 47 -7.54 3.70 -1.08
C ALA A 47 -6.51 4.67 -0.51
N LEU A 48 -5.52 5.08 -1.30
CA LEU A 48 -4.49 6.03 -0.86
C LEU A 48 -5.07 7.43 -0.66
N ASP A 49 -5.96 7.90 -1.53
CA ASP A 49 -6.66 9.19 -1.35
C ASP A 49 -7.51 9.22 -0.06
N PHE A 50 -7.96 8.05 0.41
CA PHE A 50 -8.87 7.95 1.56
C PHE A 50 -8.17 7.60 2.88
N TYR A 51 -7.17 6.71 2.85
CA TYR A 51 -6.48 6.24 4.05
C TYR A 51 -5.23 7.06 4.37
N TYR A 52 -4.48 7.48 3.36
CA TYR A 52 -3.16 8.09 3.52
C TYR A 52 -3.21 9.62 3.51
N SER A 53 -2.40 10.28 4.35
CA SER A 53 -2.25 11.74 4.37
C SER A 53 -0.81 12.15 4.66
N ASN A 54 -0.32 13.17 3.93
CA ASN A 54 0.98 13.80 4.19
C ASN A 54 0.94 14.83 5.33
N ASN A 55 -0.24 15.37 5.63
CA ASN A 55 -0.39 16.58 6.46
C ASN A 55 -1.16 16.32 7.76
N GLN A 56 -1.74 15.13 7.91
CA GLN A 56 -2.53 14.70 9.06
C GLN A 56 -2.16 13.24 9.35
N SER A 57 -2.44 12.77 10.56
CA SER A 57 -2.29 11.36 10.91
C SER A 57 -3.06 10.46 9.94
N THR A 58 -2.40 9.41 9.45
CA THR A 58 -2.96 8.41 8.53
C THR A 58 -3.95 7.47 9.24
N ASP A 59 -4.94 6.96 8.51
CA ASP A 59 -5.76 5.84 8.98
C ASP A 59 -4.93 4.55 8.91
N SER A 60 -4.23 4.23 10.01
CA SER A 60 -3.34 3.07 10.08
C SER A 60 -4.06 1.73 9.87
N ILE A 61 -5.31 1.60 10.32
CA ILE A 61 -6.14 0.40 10.12
C ILE A 61 -6.53 0.26 8.63
N GLY A 62 -6.91 1.37 8.00
CA GLY A 62 -7.18 1.44 6.57
C GLY A 62 -5.95 1.15 5.71
N TYR A 63 -4.82 1.76 6.05
CA TYR A 63 -3.56 1.57 5.32
C TYR A 63 -3.05 0.13 5.43
N SER A 64 -3.19 -0.50 6.61
CA SER A 64 -2.90 -1.93 6.80
C SER A 64 -3.74 -2.81 5.87
N ARG A 65 -5.03 -2.50 5.72
CA ARG A 65 -5.92 -3.21 4.79
C ARG A 65 -5.57 -2.98 3.34
N PHE A 66 -5.16 -1.77 2.96
CA PHE A 66 -4.63 -1.49 1.64
C PHE A 66 -3.42 -2.36 1.31
N ILE A 67 -2.47 -2.49 2.23
CA ILE A 67 -1.30 -3.37 2.08
C ILE A 67 -1.75 -4.83 1.91
N LEU A 68 -2.55 -5.36 2.82
CA LEU A 68 -3.00 -6.77 2.75
C LEU A 68 -3.79 -7.08 1.47
N THR A 69 -4.65 -6.16 1.04
CA THR A 69 -5.45 -6.31 -0.19
C THR A 69 -4.56 -6.30 -1.43
N SER A 70 -3.58 -5.40 -1.48
CA SER A 70 -2.60 -5.32 -2.58
C SER A 70 -1.75 -6.59 -2.68
N LEU A 71 -1.24 -7.06 -1.54
CA LEU A 71 -0.45 -8.29 -1.46
C LEU A 71 -1.29 -9.54 -1.82
N THR A 72 -2.57 -9.56 -1.47
CA THR A 72 -3.50 -10.64 -1.88
C THR A 72 -3.63 -10.71 -3.40
N ILE A 73 -3.83 -9.57 -4.06
CA ILE A 73 -3.91 -9.47 -5.52
C ILE A 73 -2.61 -9.95 -6.17
N ILE A 74 -1.46 -9.45 -5.70
CA ILE A 74 -0.13 -9.82 -6.20
C ILE A 74 0.12 -11.33 -6.04
N ARG A 75 -0.15 -11.89 -4.85
CA ARG A 75 0.00 -13.33 -4.60
C ARG A 75 -0.84 -14.16 -5.55
N LEU A 76 -2.13 -13.84 -5.71
CA LEU A 76 -3.01 -14.61 -6.59
C LEU A 76 -2.61 -14.50 -8.06
N MET A 77 -2.23 -13.31 -8.53
CA MET A 77 -1.70 -13.15 -9.89
C MET A 77 -0.43 -13.95 -10.09
N HIS A 78 0.50 -13.91 -9.14
CA HIS A 78 1.76 -14.65 -9.21
C HIS A 78 1.53 -16.17 -9.26
N ILE A 79 0.63 -16.70 -8.41
CA ILE A 79 0.24 -18.12 -8.45
C ILE A 79 -0.28 -18.50 -9.84
N LYS A 80 -1.19 -17.69 -10.41
CA LYS A 80 -1.76 -17.96 -11.74
C LYS A 80 -0.77 -17.85 -12.88
N LEU A 81 0.20 -16.95 -12.80
CA LEU A 81 1.30 -16.92 -13.75
C LEU A 81 2.19 -18.16 -13.62
N CYS A 82 2.49 -18.61 -12.40
CA CYS A 82 3.28 -19.82 -12.17
C CYS A 82 2.59 -21.12 -12.64
N GLU A 83 1.26 -21.15 -12.73
CA GLU A 83 0.48 -22.26 -13.28
C GLU A 83 0.56 -22.33 -14.82
N ASP A 84 0.86 -21.22 -15.50
CA ASP A 84 1.06 -21.19 -16.94
C ASP A 84 2.47 -21.70 -17.30
N THR A 85 2.52 -22.76 -18.12
CA THR A 85 3.78 -23.36 -18.61
C THR A 85 4.73 -22.36 -19.28
N ARG A 86 4.22 -21.28 -19.87
CA ARG A 86 5.04 -20.22 -20.48
C ARG A 86 5.83 -19.43 -19.45
N PHE A 87 5.34 -19.36 -18.21
CA PHE A 87 5.89 -18.52 -17.14
C PHE A 87 6.30 -19.32 -15.90
N GLU A 88 6.35 -20.65 -16.00
CA GLU A 88 6.65 -21.56 -14.88
C GLU A 88 7.94 -21.18 -14.12
N ARG A 89 8.94 -20.62 -14.82
CA ARG A 89 10.19 -20.19 -14.21
C ARG A 89 9.99 -19.18 -13.09
N LEU A 90 8.89 -18.40 -13.07
CA LEU A 90 8.58 -17.48 -11.96
C LEU A 90 8.62 -18.13 -10.57
N LYS A 91 8.36 -19.44 -10.45
CA LYS A 91 8.45 -20.20 -9.19
C LYS A 91 9.83 -20.12 -8.50
N VAL A 92 10.88 -19.82 -9.26
CA VAL A 92 12.27 -19.71 -8.77
C VAL A 92 12.83 -18.28 -8.85
N HIS A 93 11.99 -17.30 -9.20
CA HIS A 93 12.32 -15.88 -9.15
C HIS A 93 11.92 -15.26 -7.83
N ALA A 94 12.74 -14.33 -7.36
CA ALA A 94 12.44 -13.60 -6.14
C ALA A 94 11.29 -12.61 -6.34
N ILE A 95 10.59 -12.27 -5.26
CA ILE A 95 9.66 -11.14 -5.20
C ILE A 95 10.13 -10.20 -4.10
N GLN A 96 10.94 -9.21 -4.46
CA GLN A 96 11.51 -8.27 -3.50
C GLN A 96 10.67 -6.99 -3.45
N ILE A 97 9.88 -6.86 -2.38
CA ILE A 97 9.22 -5.62 -2.03
C ILE A 97 10.00 -5.04 -0.84
N PRO A 98 10.64 -3.87 -0.99
CA PRO A 98 11.49 -3.30 0.05
C PRO A 98 10.77 -3.21 1.41
N HIS A 99 11.48 -3.62 2.46
CA HIS A 99 11.04 -3.60 3.86
C HIS A 99 9.73 -4.35 4.16
N LEU A 100 9.18 -5.11 3.20
CA LEU A 100 7.85 -5.71 3.34
C LEU A 100 7.76 -6.64 4.55
N LEU A 101 8.75 -7.52 4.72
CA LEU A 101 8.75 -8.51 5.80
C LEU A 101 8.76 -7.83 7.18
N ASP A 102 9.52 -6.74 7.32
CA ASP A 102 9.59 -5.95 8.55
C ASP A 102 8.27 -5.18 8.79
N LEU A 103 7.63 -4.71 7.71
CA LEU A 103 6.39 -3.94 7.78
C LEU A 103 5.20 -4.75 8.32
N PHE A 104 5.21 -6.08 8.19
CA PHE A 104 4.14 -6.93 8.71
C PHE A 104 3.92 -6.77 10.22
N GLU A 105 4.99 -6.53 10.99
CA GLU A 105 4.90 -6.26 12.42
C GLU A 105 4.08 -5.00 12.73
N TYR A 106 4.09 -4.02 11.84
CA TYR A 106 3.45 -2.72 12.05
C TYR A 106 2.00 -2.67 11.58
N LEU A 107 1.50 -3.72 10.93
CA LEU A 107 0.12 -3.77 10.49
C LEU A 107 -0.85 -3.73 11.69
N VAL A 108 -1.90 -2.94 11.60
CA VAL A 108 -2.96 -2.82 12.61
C VAL A 108 -4.15 -3.66 12.16
N LEU A 109 -4.34 -4.81 12.80
CA LEU A 109 -5.21 -5.90 12.36
C LEU A 109 -6.27 -6.25 13.41
N PRO A 110 -7.48 -5.66 13.34
CA PRO A 110 -8.50 -5.89 14.35
C PRO A 110 -9.11 -7.30 14.35
N ASN A 111 -9.18 -7.95 13.18
CA ASN A 111 -9.95 -9.17 12.98
C ASN A 111 -9.06 -10.41 12.83
N ARG A 112 -9.57 -11.57 13.26
CA ARG A 112 -8.89 -12.87 13.14
C ARG A 112 -8.49 -13.18 11.69
N ASP A 113 -9.41 -13.04 10.75
CA ASP A 113 -9.15 -13.38 9.34
C ASP A 113 -8.02 -12.52 8.74
N ASP A 114 -7.93 -11.24 9.14
CA ASP A 114 -6.84 -10.37 8.71
C ASP A 114 -5.50 -10.78 9.31
N MET A 115 -5.47 -11.23 10.57
CA MET A 115 -4.26 -11.79 11.18
C MET A 115 -3.80 -13.10 10.51
N ILE A 116 -4.74 -13.99 10.19
CA ILE A 116 -4.46 -15.23 9.45
C ILE A 116 -3.92 -14.90 8.06
N ARG A 117 -4.61 -14.00 7.34
CA ARG A 117 -4.19 -13.53 6.02
C ARG A 117 -2.81 -12.89 6.06
N ALA A 118 -2.52 -12.08 7.07
CA ALA A 118 -1.20 -11.48 7.25
C ALA A 118 -0.11 -12.55 7.41
N ARG A 119 -0.35 -13.58 8.22
CA ARG A 119 0.60 -14.70 8.35
C ARG A 119 0.82 -15.43 7.02
N ASP A 120 -0.26 -15.73 6.31
CA ASP A 120 -0.17 -16.48 5.04
C ASP A 120 0.56 -15.69 3.95
N LEU A 121 0.34 -14.36 3.91
CA LEU A 121 1.06 -13.48 3.01
C LEU A 121 2.53 -13.35 3.43
N TYR A 122 2.83 -13.16 4.72
CA TYR A 122 4.20 -13.09 5.21
C TYR A 122 5.01 -14.32 4.79
N ASP A 123 4.47 -15.52 5.00
CA ASP A 123 5.14 -16.76 4.62
C ASP A 123 5.35 -16.90 3.13
N TYR A 124 4.33 -16.53 2.35
CA TYR A 124 4.43 -16.54 0.90
C TYR A 124 5.56 -15.63 0.42
N PHE A 125 5.59 -14.37 0.85
CA PHE A 125 6.62 -13.42 0.43
C PHE A 125 7.99 -13.74 1.04
N LEU A 126 8.05 -14.36 2.21
CA LEU A 126 9.30 -14.86 2.78
C LEU A 126 9.91 -15.95 1.90
N GLU A 127 9.11 -16.95 1.51
CA GLU A 127 9.54 -18.02 0.60
C GLU A 127 10.06 -17.44 -0.73
N PHE A 128 9.35 -16.46 -1.28
CA PHE A 128 9.74 -15.82 -2.53
C PHE A 128 10.92 -14.87 -2.39
N ASN A 129 11.12 -14.22 -1.25
CA ASN A 129 12.27 -13.36 -1.02
C ASN A 129 13.59 -14.16 -0.98
N GLU A 130 13.54 -15.43 -0.60
CA GLU A 130 14.69 -16.35 -0.49
C GLU A 130 15.00 -17.11 -1.80
N LYS A 131 14.27 -16.85 -2.90
CA LYS A 131 14.50 -17.52 -4.20
C LYS A 131 15.81 -17.05 -4.85
N PRO A 132 16.49 -17.93 -5.62
CA PRO A 132 17.84 -17.67 -6.10
C PRO A 132 17.93 -16.71 -7.29
N TYR A 133 16.85 -16.56 -8.08
CA TYR A 133 16.88 -15.70 -9.27
C TYR A 133 16.32 -14.30 -9.01
N PRO A 134 16.80 -13.28 -9.74
CA PRO A 134 16.37 -11.91 -9.54
C PRO A 134 14.86 -11.71 -9.71
N ASP A 135 14.32 -10.66 -9.09
CA ASP A 135 12.93 -10.29 -9.28
C ASP A 135 12.66 -9.70 -10.68
N LEU A 136 11.41 -9.37 -10.98
CA LEU A 136 11.02 -8.76 -12.26
C LEU A 136 11.34 -7.25 -12.37
N LEU A 137 11.79 -6.61 -11.29
CA LEU A 137 12.05 -5.17 -11.20
C LEU A 137 13.55 -4.81 -11.10
N SER A 138 14.43 -5.80 -10.99
CA SER A 138 15.85 -5.61 -10.77
C SER A 138 16.68 -6.56 -11.63
N ASN A 139 17.90 -6.14 -11.98
CA ASN A 139 18.87 -6.95 -12.72
C ASN A 139 18.28 -7.63 -13.99
N ILE A 140 17.47 -6.87 -14.75
CA ILE A 140 16.68 -7.39 -15.88
C ILE A 140 17.52 -7.93 -17.04
N ASP A 141 18.80 -7.57 -17.10
CA ASP A 141 19.78 -8.04 -18.08
C ASP A 141 20.77 -9.07 -17.50
N SER A 142 20.54 -9.58 -16.29
CA SER A 142 21.34 -10.68 -15.75
C SER A 142 21.04 -12.01 -16.44
N GLN A 143 21.99 -12.95 -16.45
CA GLN A 143 21.81 -14.26 -17.09
C GLN A 143 20.65 -15.06 -16.49
N ASN A 144 20.38 -14.85 -15.20
CA ASN A 144 19.29 -15.52 -14.50
C ASN A 144 17.99 -14.71 -14.52
N ALA A 145 17.93 -13.55 -15.16
CA ALA A 145 16.72 -12.74 -15.27
C ALA A 145 15.61 -13.49 -16.01
N PHE A 146 14.36 -13.28 -15.57
CA PHE A 146 13.21 -13.96 -16.15
C PHE A 146 13.09 -13.61 -17.64
N GLY A 147 13.22 -12.33 -17.97
CA GLY A 147 13.06 -11.82 -19.33
C GLY A 147 14.08 -12.38 -20.32
N VAL A 148 15.36 -12.45 -19.90
CA VAL A 148 16.43 -13.04 -20.71
C VAL A 148 16.11 -14.51 -21.01
N HIS A 149 15.85 -15.31 -19.98
CA HIS A 149 15.55 -16.73 -20.17
C HIS A 149 14.28 -16.97 -21.00
N PHE A 150 13.23 -16.18 -20.79
CA PHE A 150 12.01 -16.26 -21.60
C PHE A 150 12.31 -15.94 -23.07
N ALA A 151 13.10 -14.89 -23.33
CA ALA A 151 13.50 -14.51 -24.68
C ALA A 151 14.39 -15.57 -25.36
N GLU A 152 15.28 -16.24 -24.63
CA GLU A 152 16.10 -17.34 -25.16
C GLU A 152 15.25 -18.49 -25.71
N GLN A 153 14.12 -18.79 -25.07
CA GLN A 153 13.21 -19.87 -25.47
C GLN A 153 12.17 -19.45 -26.51
N SER A 154 12.00 -18.15 -26.75
CA SER A 154 10.99 -17.61 -27.67
C SER A 154 11.51 -17.55 -29.10
N ILE A 155 10.96 -18.38 -29.99
CA ILE A 155 11.29 -18.38 -31.42
C ILE A 155 11.05 -16.99 -32.03
N GLU A 156 9.91 -16.39 -31.74
CA GLU A 156 9.52 -15.09 -32.31
C GLU A 156 10.46 -13.96 -31.89
N ILE A 157 10.87 -13.92 -30.62
CA ILE A 157 11.82 -12.90 -30.14
C ILE A 157 13.17 -13.07 -30.84
N ASN A 158 13.66 -14.31 -30.98
CA ASN A 158 14.93 -14.59 -31.62
C ASN A 158 14.93 -14.28 -33.12
N GLU A 159 13.86 -14.60 -33.84
CA GLU A 159 13.70 -14.23 -35.26
C GLU A 159 13.69 -12.71 -35.45
N ASN A 160 13.02 -11.97 -34.57
CA ASN A 160 13.00 -10.53 -34.62
C ASN A 160 14.37 -9.92 -34.28
N LEU A 161 15.08 -10.49 -33.31
CA LEU A 161 16.45 -10.11 -32.98
C LEU A 161 17.40 -10.34 -34.17
N GLN A 162 17.26 -11.47 -34.86
CA GLN A 162 18.03 -11.76 -36.06
C GLN A 162 17.74 -10.74 -37.18
N LYS A 163 16.47 -10.40 -37.43
CA LYS A 163 16.11 -9.36 -38.42
C LYS A 163 16.73 -8.01 -38.08
N ILE A 164 16.79 -7.64 -36.79
CA ILE A 164 17.46 -6.42 -36.35
C ILE A 164 18.97 -6.50 -36.65
N GLN A 165 19.61 -7.64 -36.36
CA GLN A 165 21.03 -7.84 -36.64
C GLN A 165 21.35 -7.79 -38.14
N GLU A 166 20.51 -8.39 -38.98
CA GLU A 166 20.63 -8.29 -40.45
C GLU A 166 20.47 -6.84 -40.93
N GLN A 167 19.51 -6.10 -40.37
CA GLN A 167 19.33 -4.67 -40.67
C GLN A 167 20.53 -3.82 -40.20
N VAL A 168 21.15 -4.15 -39.06
CA VAL A 168 22.37 -3.48 -38.57
C VAL A 168 23.53 -3.67 -39.55
N GLU A 169 23.70 -4.86 -40.10
CA GLU A 169 24.75 -5.13 -41.09
C GLU A 169 24.48 -4.41 -42.42
N GLN A 170 23.22 -4.28 -42.83
CA GLN A 170 22.87 -3.45 -43.99
C GLN A 170 23.11 -1.97 -43.72
N ASP A 171 22.65 -1.45 -42.58
CA ASP A 171 22.86 -0.05 -42.17
C ASP A 171 24.35 0.29 -42.10
N ARG A 172 25.20 -0.65 -41.68
CA ARG A 172 26.66 -0.49 -41.69
C ARG A 172 27.21 -0.32 -43.09
N LYS A 173 26.76 -1.14 -44.06
CA LYS A 173 27.19 -1.01 -45.47
C LYS A 173 26.77 0.33 -46.06
N ASP A 174 25.50 0.70 -45.84
CA ASP A 174 24.97 1.98 -46.31
C ASP A 174 25.74 3.15 -45.68
N LYS A 175 26.15 3.01 -44.41
CA LYS A 175 26.96 4.03 -43.72
C LYS A 175 28.37 4.13 -44.27
N ILE A 176 29.01 3.01 -44.61
CA ILE A 176 30.32 3.01 -45.28
C ILE A 176 30.22 3.72 -46.63
N GLU A 177 29.16 3.46 -47.39
CA GLU A 177 28.92 4.16 -48.66
C GLU A 177 28.71 5.67 -48.45
N GLU A 178 27.91 6.08 -47.46
CA GLU A 178 27.74 7.50 -47.08
C GLU A 178 29.09 8.17 -46.75
N ILE A 179 29.95 7.50 -45.96
CA ILE A 179 31.27 8.01 -45.58
C ILE A 179 32.17 8.14 -46.81
N ASN A 180 32.19 7.13 -47.69
CA ASN A 180 33.02 7.15 -48.90
C ASN A 180 32.57 8.26 -49.86
N ASN A 181 31.26 8.39 -50.10
CA ASN A 181 30.70 9.48 -50.92
C ASN A 181 31.05 10.87 -50.33
N ALA A 182 31.03 11.01 -49.00
CA ALA A 182 31.42 12.25 -48.33
C ALA A 182 32.93 12.54 -48.48
N LYS A 183 33.79 11.51 -48.40
CA LYS A 183 35.24 11.64 -48.64
C LYS A 183 35.54 12.03 -50.08
N GLU A 184 34.92 11.36 -51.05
CA GLU A 184 35.06 11.68 -52.48
C GLU A 184 34.63 13.11 -52.78
N LYS A 185 33.47 13.54 -52.27
CA LYS A 185 32.99 14.91 -52.42
C LYS A 185 33.96 15.94 -51.83
N TYR A 186 34.54 15.65 -50.66
CA TYR A 186 35.55 16.51 -50.06
C TYR A 186 36.79 16.62 -50.95
N GLU A 187 37.31 15.50 -51.45
CA GLU A 187 38.46 15.46 -52.36
C GLU A 187 38.20 16.21 -53.66
N GLU A 188 37.00 16.11 -54.24
CA GLU A 188 36.59 16.86 -55.42
C GLU A 188 36.56 18.38 -55.18
N LEU A 189 36.00 18.81 -54.04
CA LEU A 189 35.99 20.23 -53.66
C LEU A 189 37.43 20.74 -53.45
N MET A 190 38.29 19.95 -52.80
CA MET A 190 39.69 20.31 -52.59
C MET A 190 40.52 20.35 -53.88
N LYS A 191 40.23 19.49 -54.86
CA LYS A 191 40.81 19.59 -56.21
C LYS A 191 40.44 20.93 -56.86
N LYS A 192 39.16 21.33 -56.81
CA LYS A 192 38.70 22.63 -57.32
C LYS A 192 39.34 23.82 -56.58
N VAL A 193 39.58 23.70 -55.28
CA VAL A 193 40.28 24.71 -54.48
C VAL A 193 41.72 24.91 -54.95
N ASN A 194 42.41 23.84 -55.34
CA ASN A 194 43.80 23.91 -55.83
C ASN A 194 43.93 24.69 -57.15
N ASP A 195 42.90 24.65 -57.99
CA ASP A 195 42.85 25.35 -59.28
C ASP A 195 42.48 26.84 -59.15
N LEU A 196 42.03 27.29 -57.97
CA LEU A 196 41.55 28.65 -57.72
C LEU A 196 42.56 29.47 -56.90
N LYS A 197 42.79 30.73 -57.30
CA LYS A 197 43.60 31.68 -56.53
C LYS A 197 42.73 32.38 -55.48
N CYS A 198 43.29 32.59 -54.28
CA CYS A 198 42.61 33.32 -53.22
C CYS A 198 42.69 34.82 -53.49
N GLU A 199 41.56 35.48 -53.77
CA GLU A 199 41.52 36.94 -53.96
C GLU A 199 41.49 37.72 -52.63
N CYS A 200 41.53 37.00 -51.51
CA CYS A 200 41.27 37.53 -50.18
C CYS A 200 42.53 38.12 -49.48
N GLU A 201 43.73 38.07 -50.08
CA GLU A 201 45.01 38.49 -49.45
C GLU A 201 45.29 40.01 -49.44
N SER A 202 44.42 40.86 -50.00
CA SER A 202 44.80 42.26 -50.33
C SER A 202 44.03 43.40 -49.64
N ASN A 203 43.22 43.17 -48.60
CA ASN A 203 42.57 44.29 -47.89
C ASN A 203 42.33 44.06 -46.38
N ILE A 204 43.13 44.77 -45.57
CA ILE A 204 43.12 44.77 -44.09
C ILE A 204 41.86 45.42 -43.50
N TYR A 205 40.99 46.04 -44.32
CA TYR A 205 39.89 46.88 -43.84
C TYR A 205 38.48 46.26 -43.87
N TYR A 206 38.28 45.07 -44.45
CA TYR A 206 36.96 44.41 -44.52
C TYR A 206 37.07 42.88 -44.44
N PRO A 207 36.76 42.24 -43.30
CA PRO A 207 37.01 40.80 -43.09
C PRO A 207 35.99 39.86 -43.77
N TYR A 208 35.08 40.37 -44.59
CA TYR A 208 34.02 39.58 -45.23
C TYR A 208 34.01 39.75 -46.75
N ARG A 209 34.88 39.04 -47.46
CA ARG A 209 34.66 38.74 -48.89
C ARG A 209 34.73 37.24 -49.12
N LYS A 210 33.63 36.71 -49.66
CA LYS A 210 33.43 35.31 -50.05
C LYS A 210 34.13 35.08 -51.40
N CYS A 211 35.47 35.08 -51.45
CA CYS A 211 36.14 34.65 -52.69
C CYS A 211 35.80 33.16 -52.94
N ASP A 212 35.62 32.77 -54.21
CA ASP A 212 35.10 31.44 -54.57
C ASP A 212 35.90 30.30 -53.91
N ARG A 213 37.22 30.45 -53.84
CA ARG A 213 38.11 29.54 -53.11
C ARG A 213 37.72 29.40 -51.63
N CYS A 214 37.53 30.50 -50.91
CA CYS A 214 37.16 30.47 -49.49
C CYS A 214 35.73 29.93 -49.28
N THR A 215 34.84 30.11 -50.25
CA THR A 215 33.49 29.54 -50.22
C THR A 215 33.53 28.03 -50.37
N ILE A 216 34.32 27.50 -51.31
CA ILE A 216 34.46 26.06 -51.54
C ILE A 216 35.19 25.37 -50.38
N ILE A 217 36.20 26.00 -49.77
CA ILE A 217 36.84 25.49 -48.53
C ILE A 217 35.80 25.37 -47.41
N LYS A 218 34.98 26.42 -47.20
CA LYS A 218 33.90 26.37 -46.22
C LYS A 218 32.85 25.31 -46.55
N GLU A 219 32.57 25.06 -47.83
CA GLU A 219 31.67 23.99 -48.24
C GLU A 219 32.25 22.61 -47.90
N ALA A 220 33.54 22.40 -48.17
CA ALA A 220 34.26 21.17 -47.85
C ALA A 220 34.32 20.92 -46.33
N ASP A 221 34.66 21.95 -45.54
CA ASP A 221 34.72 21.88 -44.08
C ASP A 221 33.34 21.65 -43.44
N ASN A 222 32.25 22.00 -44.14
CA ASN A 222 30.88 21.79 -43.69
C ASN A 222 30.30 20.43 -44.08
N ILE A 223 31.04 19.58 -44.80
CA ILE A 223 30.61 18.19 -45.02
C ILE A 223 30.62 17.48 -43.67
N LYS A 224 29.43 17.10 -43.22
CA LYS A 224 29.21 16.45 -41.92
C LYS A 224 28.59 15.09 -42.15
N VAL A 225 29.17 14.09 -41.49
CA VAL A 225 28.66 12.73 -41.45
C VAL A 225 28.38 12.41 -39.99
N ASN A 226 27.13 12.05 -39.69
CA ASN A 226 26.76 11.64 -38.35
C ASN A 226 27.41 10.31 -38.00
N ILE A 227 27.70 10.06 -36.73
CA ILE A 227 28.11 8.72 -36.30
C ILE A 227 26.94 7.74 -36.39
N TYR A 228 27.24 6.45 -36.48
CA TYR A 228 26.28 5.37 -36.38
C TYR A 228 26.38 4.73 -35.00
N GLU A 229 25.26 4.68 -34.28
CA GLU A 229 25.13 3.93 -33.03
C GLU A 229 24.24 2.72 -33.25
N CYS A 230 24.70 1.55 -32.83
CA CYS A 230 23.92 0.32 -32.95
C CYS A 230 22.62 0.42 -32.12
N PRO A 231 21.44 0.15 -32.71
CA PRO A 231 20.16 0.33 -32.03
C PRO A 231 19.97 -0.64 -30.85
N ILE A 232 20.69 -1.77 -30.82
CA ILE A 232 20.58 -2.82 -29.81
C ILE A 232 21.97 -3.19 -29.24
N PRO A 233 22.09 -3.61 -27.97
CA PRO A 233 23.36 -4.03 -27.39
C PRO A 233 24.06 -5.16 -28.18
N SER A 234 25.39 -5.10 -28.27
CA SER A 234 26.21 -6.17 -28.87
C SER A 234 26.19 -7.44 -28.04
N GLU A 235 26.12 -7.30 -26.71
CA GLU A 235 26.00 -8.45 -25.82
C GLU A 235 24.63 -9.11 -25.99
N ARG A 236 24.63 -10.38 -26.40
CA ARG A 236 23.40 -11.13 -26.70
C ARG A 236 22.41 -11.13 -25.54
N ARG A 237 22.89 -11.26 -24.30
CA ARG A 237 22.06 -11.24 -23.09
C ARG A 237 21.30 -9.92 -22.94
N SER A 238 21.99 -8.79 -23.02
CA SER A 238 21.39 -7.46 -22.96
C SER A 238 20.45 -7.20 -24.14
N ALA A 239 20.80 -7.70 -25.34
CA ALA A 239 19.90 -7.65 -26.50
C ALA A 239 18.60 -8.42 -26.26
N LEU A 240 18.68 -9.63 -25.67
CA LEU A 240 17.51 -10.43 -25.32
C LEU A 240 16.66 -9.75 -24.24
N ALA A 241 17.28 -9.11 -23.24
CA ALA A 241 16.57 -8.31 -22.25
C ALA A 241 15.79 -7.16 -22.90
N VAL A 242 16.43 -6.38 -23.78
CA VAL A 242 15.76 -5.31 -24.55
C VAL A 242 14.59 -5.87 -25.36
N MET A 243 14.80 -6.98 -26.07
CA MET A 243 13.74 -7.60 -26.89
C MET A 243 12.59 -8.13 -26.05
N PHE A 244 12.86 -8.70 -24.87
CA PHE A 244 11.83 -9.09 -23.92
C PHE A 244 11.00 -7.90 -23.46
N GLU A 245 11.63 -6.78 -23.12
CA GLU A 245 10.91 -5.56 -22.71
C GLU A 245 10.01 -5.01 -23.82
N LEU A 246 10.47 -5.07 -25.07
CA LEU A 246 9.67 -4.64 -26.23
C LEU A 246 8.50 -5.59 -26.52
N GLN A 247 8.67 -6.90 -26.27
CA GLN A 247 7.72 -7.96 -26.65
C GLN A 247 7.12 -8.69 -25.46
N MET A 248 7.14 -8.07 -24.27
CA MET A 248 6.74 -8.71 -23.02
C MET A 248 5.31 -9.25 -23.11
N PRO A 249 5.06 -10.50 -22.69
CA PRO A 249 3.71 -11.04 -22.54
C PRO A 249 2.86 -10.13 -21.65
N ASN A 250 1.62 -9.89 -22.05
CA ASN A 250 0.77 -8.89 -21.42
C ASN A 250 0.49 -9.22 -19.94
N GLU A 251 0.35 -10.50 -19.63
CA GLU A 251 0.08 -11.00 -18.28
C GLU A 251 1.24 -10.69 -17.31
N ILE A 252 2.48 -10.88 -17.77
CA ILE A 252 3.70 -10.52 -17.02
C ILE A 252 3.78 -9.02 -16.82
N ARG A 253 3.43 -8.25 -17.86
CA ARG A 253 3.44 -6.79 -17.83
C ARG A 253 2.46 -6.24 -16.79
N CYS A 254 1.20 -6.70 -16.81
CA CYS A 254 0.19 -6.29 -15.84
C CYS A 254 0.63 -6.61 -14.39
N TYR A 255 1.18 -7.80 -14.17
CA TYR A 255 1.71 -8.19 -12.86
C TYR A 255 2.88 -7.31 -12.41
N ARG A 256 3.83 -7.04 -13.31
CA ARG A 256 5.00 -6.20 -13.01
C ARG A 256 4.61 -4.75 -12.73
N ASP A 257 3.63 -4.20 -13.44
CA ASP A 257 3.15 -2.84 -13.22
C ASP A 257 2.45 -2.68 -11.86
N ILE A 258 1.70 -3.69 -11.39
CA ILE A 258 1.13 -3.70 -10.04
C ILE A 258 2.22 -3.79 -8.98
N LEU A 259 3.21 -4.67 -9.19
CA LEU A 259 4.35 -4.80 -8.27
C LEU A 259 5.11 -3.48 -8.15
N TRP A 260 5.42 -2.84 -9.27
CA TRP A 260 6.08 -1.53 -9.31
C TRP A 260 5.24 -0.46 -8.60
N GLN A 261 3.93 -0.44 -8.82
CA GLN A 261 3.03 0.50 -8.15
C GLN A 261 2.99 0.30 -6.62
N LEU A 262 3.02 -0.94 -6.14
CA LEU A 262 3.08 -1.21 -4.70
C LEU A 262 4.44 -0.78 -4.13
N VAL A 263 5.55 -1.08 -4.81
CA VAL A 263 6.90 -0.67 -4.38
C VAL A 263 7.03 0.86 -4.30
N ASN A 264 6.38 1.59 -5.20
CA ASN A 264 6.42 3.06 -5.24
C ASN A 264 5.23 3.73 -4.52
N ARG A 265 4.54 3.01 -3.62
CA ARG A 265 3.53 3.60 -2.74
C ARG A 265 4.15 4.68 -1.83
N PRO A 266 3.38 5.63 -1.26
CA PRO A 266 2.00 5.98 -1.57
C PRO A 266 1.90 6.91 -2.79
N LYS A 267 3.01 7.41 -3.33
CA LYS A 267 3.03 8.30 -4.49
C LYS A 267 4.02 7.79 -5.53
N PRO A 268 3.55 7.07 -6.55
CA PRO A 268 4.41 6.57 -7.60
C PRO A 268 4.87 7.74 -8.48
N ASN A 269 6.04 8.30 -8.15
CA ASN A 269 6.68 9.34 -8.95
C ASN A 269 7.93 8.74 -9.61
N PRO A 270 7.93 8.51 -10.94
CA PRO A 270 9.14 8.13 -11.64
C PRO A 270 10.17 9.25 -11.49
N SER A 271 11.41 8.90 -11.16
CA SER A 271 12.51 9.87 -11.20
C SER A 271 12.68 10.37 -12.64
N ASN A 272 12.56 11.68 -12.86
CA ASN A 272 12.64 12.34 -14.18
C ASN A 272 14.06 12.37 -14.78
N SER A 273 14.98 11.53 -14.32
CA SER A 273 16.41 11.65 -14.63
C SER A 273 16.92 10.61 -15.64
N MET A 274 16.06 9.81 -16.27
CA MET A 274 16.47 8.77 -17.20
C MET A 274 15.75 8.91 -18.54
N ASP A 275 16.46 8.57 -19.61
CA ASP A 275 15.95 8.68 -20.97
C ASP A 275 15.22 7.39 -21.36
N GLU A 276 14.00 7.51 -21.89
CA GLU A 276 13.22 6.37 -22.35
C GLU A 276 13.79 5.83 -23.67
N TRP A 277 14.03 4.52 -23.75
CA TRP A 277 14.74 3.89 -24.86
C TRP A 277 14.08 4.13 -26.22
N LEU A 278 12.74 4.08 -26.27
CA LEU A 278 11.95 4.32 -27.49
C LEU A 278 11.66 5.81 -27.76
N SER A 279 12.28 6.72 -27.01
CA SER A 279 12.20 8.18 -27.23
C SER A 279 13.46 8.75 -27.87
N ILE A 280 14.55 7.97 -27.93
CA ILE A 280 15.88 8.38 -28.39
C ILE A 280 16.13 7.85 -29.81
N ARG A 281 16.67 8.67 -30.72
CA ARG A 281 17.13 8.19 -32.04
C ARG A 281 18.57 7.64 -31.90
N PRO A 282 18.99 6.60 -32.65
CA PRO A 282 18.25 5.84 -33.67
C PRO A 282 17.37 4.70 -33.09
N HIS A 283 17.43 4.44 -31.79
CA HIS A 283 16.73 3.33 -31.13
C HIS A 283 15.22 3.34 -31.40
N GLN A 284 14.58 4.51 -31.28
CA GLN A 284 13.15 4.69 -31.58
C GLN A 284 12.80 4.25 -33.01
N SER A 285 13.53 4.73 -34.02
CA SER A 285 13.16 4.46 -35.41
C SER A 285 13.39 3.00 -35.81
N LYS A 286 14.41 2.36 -35.23
CA LYS A 286 14.77 0.97 -35.55
C LYS A 286 13.99 -0.06 -34.72
N LEU A 287 13.65 0.26 -33.47
CA LEU A 287 13.05 -0.72 -32.54
C LEU A 287 11.53 -0.60 -32.37
N ARG A 288 10.92 0.56 -32.65
CA ARG A 288 9.49 0.80 -32.33
C ARG A 288 8.53 -0.15 -33.03
N GLN A 289 8.88 -0.66 -34.20
CA GLN A 289 8.07 -1.66 -34.92
C GLN A 289 7.96 -3.01 -34.19
N TYR A 290 8.90 -3.31 -33.28
CA TYR A 290 8.90 -4.54 -32.49
C TYR A 290 8.17 -4.40 -31.16
N PHE A 291 7.73 -3.19 -30.80
CA PHE A 291 7.03 -2.95 -29.54
C PHE A 291 5.59 -3.48 -29.61
N LYS A 292 5.27 -4.44 -28.72
CA LYS A 292 3.93 -5.04 -28.58
C LYS A 292 3.18 -4.54 -27.34
N GLY A 293 3.68 -3.47 -26.72
CA GLY A 293 3.13 -2.92 -25.49
C GLY A 293 1.95 -1.99 -25.68
N SER A 294 1.21 -1.80 -24.59
CA SER A 294 0.29 -0.66 -24.44
C SER A 294 1.10 0.63 -24.22
N ASN A 295 0.57 1.78 -24.63
CA ASN A 295 1.20 3.07 -24.29
C ASN A 295 1.06 3.44 -22.80
N ASN A 296 0.21 2.74 -22.03
CA ASN A 296 -0.11 3.04 -20.63
C ASN A 296 0.68 2.20 -19.61
N CYS A 297 1.87 1.70 -19.98
CA CYS A 297 2.70 0.90 -19.06
C CYS A 297 3.29 1.78 -17.94
N LYS A 298 3.36 1.25 -16.71
CA LYS A 298 4.01 1.95 -15.58
C LYS A 298 5.52 1.72 -15.59
N VAL A 299 5.94 0.52 -15.95
CA VAL A 299 7.34 0.16 -16.09
C VAL A 299 7.80 0.36 -17.53
N LYS A 300 8.87 1.14 -17.73
CA LYS A 300 9.44 1.44 -19.04
C LYS A 300 10.91 1.05 -19.11
N LEU A 301 11.39 0.68 -20.30
CA LEU A 301 12.81 0.51 -20.59
C LEU A 301 13.47 1.89 -20.72
N VAL A 302 14.47 2.15 -19.90
CA VAL A 302 15.16 3.44 -19.78
C VAL A 302 16.68 3.25 -19.72
N SER A 303 17.41 4.34 -19.87
CA SER A 303 18.86 4.40 -19.72
C SER A 303 19.30 5.60 -18.90
N LYS A 304 20.36 5.43 -18.09
CA LYS A 304 21.07 6.54 -17.43
C LYS A 304 22.11 7.20 -18.33
N THR A 305 22.68 6.45 -19.26
CA THR A 305 23.64 6.94 -20.23
C THR A 305 22.90 7.49 -21.44
N LYS A 306 23.34 8.65 -21.92
CA LYS A 306 22.80 9.25 -23.14
C LYS A 306 23.29 8.49 -24.36
N SER A 307 22.44 8.42 -25.39
CA SER A 307 22.88 8.00 -26.72
C SER A 307 24.00 8.92 -27.20
N ILE A 308 25.01 8.35 -27.84
CA ILE A 308 26.12 9.14 -28.38
C ILE A 308 25.63 10.05 -29.52
N THR A 309 24.55 9.68 -30.20
CA THR A 309 23.91 10.51 -31.23
C THR A 309 23.20 11.76 -30.69
N GLU A 310 22.96 11.83 -29.38
CA GLU A 310 22.45 13.03 -28.70
C GLU A 310 23.56 13.83 -27.99
N SER A 311 24.81 13.39 -28.11
CA SER A 311 25.97 14.05 -27.52
C SER A 311 26.65 15.02 -28.49
N HIS A 312 27.61 15.80 -27.98
CA HIS A 312 28.48 16.64 -28.82
C HIS A 312 29.38 15.82 -29.77
N TYR A 313 29.43 14.49 -29.63
CA TYR A 313 30.15 13.57 -30.51
C TYR A 313 29.28 12.99 -31.64
N SER A 314 28.02 13.42 -31.76
CA SER A 314 27.06 12.94 -32.78
C SER A 314 27.50 13.16 -34.23
N ILE A 315 28.44 14.09 -34.46
CA ILE A 315 29.03 14.40 -35.75
C ILE A 315 30.54 14.18 -35.64
N ALA A 316 31.10 13.42 -36.58
CA ALA A 316 32.55 13.23 -36.65
C ALA A 316 33.27 14.56 -36.88
N ARG A 317 34.49 14.72 -36.34
CA ARG A 317 35.21 16.00 -36.37
C ARG A 317 35.47 16.48 -37.80
N HIS A 318 36.06 15.63 -38.63
CA HIS A 318 36.36 15.96 -40.02
C HIS A 318 36.43 14.68 -40.87
N VAL A 319 35.78 14.71 -42.03
CA VAL A 319 35.49 13.50 -42.83
C VAL A 319 36.75 12.77 -43.32
N ILE A 320 37.83 13.50 -43.60
CA ILE A 320 39.10 12.92 -44.04
C ILE A 320 39.95 12.38 -42.90
N SER A 321 39.98 13.06 -41.75
CA SER A 321 40.91 12.70 -40.66
C SER A 321 40.35 11.63 -39.72
N THR A 322 39.03 11.40 -39.76
CA THR A 322 38.36 10.43 -38.90
C THR A 322 38.50 9.02 -39.53
N PRO A 323 39.14 8.06 -38.83
CA PRO A 323 39.16 6.66 -39.23
C PRO A 323 37.75 6.10 -39.42
N LEU A 324 37.60 5.08 -40.26
CA LEU A 324 36.28 4.50 -40.54
C LEU A 324 35.64 3.92 -39.28
N GLU A 325 36.44 3.33 -38.40
CA GLU A 325 36.02 2.70 -37.15
C GLU A 325 35.41 3.70 -36.16
N GLU A 326 35.89 4.95 -36.15
CA GLU A 326 35.38 6.01 -35.27
C GLU A 326 33.99 6.53 -35.66
N TYR A 327 33.43 6.07 -36.78
CA TYR A 327 32.03 6.33 -37.14
C TYR A 327 31.06 5.30 -36.57
N PHE A 328 31.55 4.15 -36.08
CA PHE A 328 30.70 3.05 -35.63
C PHE A 328 30.81 2.88 -34.12
N TYR A 329 29.70 3.11 -33.43
CA TYR A 329 29.57 2.91 -32.00
C TYR A 329 28.64 1.74 -31.70
N GLU A 330 29.04 0.95 -30.71
CA GLU A 330 28.11 0.03 -30.06
C GLU A 330 27.01 0.81 -29.34
N ASN A 331 25.95 0.11 -28.96
CA ASN A 331 24.86 0.70 -28.19
C ASN A 331 25.41 1.29 -26.88
N GLY A 332 25.25 2.61 -26.69
CA GLY A 332 25.70 3.32 -25.51
C GLY A 332 24.69 3.35 -24.37
N LEU A 333 23.48 2.79 -24.56
CA LEU A 333 22.41 2.80 -23.59
C LEU A 333 22.54 1.65 -22.59
N GLN A 334 22.33 1.95 -21.31
CA GLN A 334 22.32 0.95 -20.25
C GLN A 334 20.93 0.34 -20.09
N VAL A 335 20.81 -0.99 -20.15
CA VAL A 335 19.53 -1.70 -20.02
C VAL A 335 19.01 -1.59 -18.59
N GLN A 336 18.01 -0.72 -18.37
CA GLN A 336 17.38 -0.50 -17.07
C GLN A 336 15.87 -0.32 -17.21
N ILE A 337 15.15 -0.46 -16.10
CA ILE A 337 13.73 -0.10 -16.05
C ILE A 337 13.52 1.22 -15.31
N SER A 338 12.34 1.82 -15.50
CA SER A 338 11.96 3.06 -14.83
C SER A 338 12.20 2.93 -13.31
N PRO A 339 12.94 3.88 -12.72
CA PRO A 339 13.46 3.75 -11.37
C PRO A 339 12.33 3.67 -10.34
N THR A 340 12.59 2.93 -9.27
CA THR A 340 11.74 2.90 -8.09
C THR A 340 12.22 3.95 -7.10
N LYS A 341 11.29 4.72 -6.52
CA LYS A 341 11.53 5.54 -5.34
C LYS A 341 11.04 4.77 -4.12
N ILE A 342 11.96 4.01 -3.53
CA ILE A 342 11.73 3.25 -2.31
C ILE A 342 11.56 4.25 -1.16
N ASN A 343 10.47 4.14 -0.38
CA ASN A 343 10.34 4.94 0.83
C ASN A 343 11.29 4.43 1.90
N GLU A 344 11.76 5.34 2.74
CA GLU A 344 12.48 4.95 3.94
C GLU A 344 11.54 4.15 4.85
N PHE A 345 12.06 3.07 5.44
CA PHE A 345 11.28 2.22 6.34
C PHE A 345 10.62 3.02 7.47
N GLN A 346 11.30 4.07 7.95
CA GLN A 346 10.79 4.96 9.00
C GLN A 346 9.51 5.69 8.60
N ASP A 347 9.43 6.15 7.36
CA ASP A 347 8.24 6.85 6.87
C ASP A 347 7.07 5.86 6.67
N GLU A 348 7.37 4.62 6.27
CA GLU A 348 6.36 3.59 6.09
C GLU A 348 5.75 3.12 7.41
N TYR A 349 6.55 2.79 8.43
CA TYR A 349 5.97 2.34 9.70
C TYR A 349 5.27 3.49 10.45
N ARG A 350 5.73 4.74 10.30
CA ARG A 350 5.00 5.91 10.83
C ARG A 350 3.60 6.05 10.23
N THR A 351 3.45 5.71 8.95
CA THR A 351 2.13 5.66 8.29
C THR A 351 1.19 4.64 8.94
N LEU A 352 1.74 3.61 9.56
CA LEU A 352 1.01 2.57 10.30
C LEU A 352 0.87 2.87 11.80
N THR A 353 1.42 3.99 12.28
CA THR A 353 1.43 4.36 13.69
C THR A 353 0.54 5.58 13.92
N PRO A 354 -0.36 5.57 14.92
CA PRO A 354 -1.14 6.77 15.26
C PRO A 354 -0.26 7.85 15.91
N GLU A 355 -0.59 9.11 15.63
CA GLU A 355 0.11 10.26 16.20
C GLU A 355 -0.57 10.75 17.48
N LEU A 356 0.23 11.11 18.48
CA LEU A 356 -0.21 11.80 19.68
C LEU A 356 -0.40 13.29 19.42
N THR A 357 -1.64 13.76 19.60
CA THR A 357 -2.01 15.15 19.40
C THR A 357 -1.89 15.99 20.67
N ASP A 358 -2.00 15.38 21.86
CA ASP A 358 -1.81 16.09 23.11
C ASP A 358 -0.33 16.38 23.35
N SER A 359 -0.02 17.68 23.48
CA SER A 359 1.28 18.20 23.89
C SER A 359 1.87 17.57 25.15
N ASN A 360 1.05 17.08 26.10
CA ASN A 360 1.54 16.46 27.34
C ASN A 360 2.17 15.08 27.10
N TYR A 361 1.75 14.39 26.05
CA TYR A 361 2.19 13.05 25.70
C TYR A 361 3.10 13.03 24.46
N LYS A 362 3.26 14.15 23.77
CA LYS A 362 3.99 14.23 22.49
C LYS A 362 5.43 13.70 22.56
N ASP A 363 6.14 13.95 23.67
CA ASP A 363 7.51 13.45 23.87
C ASP A 363 7.57 11.92 24.08
N LEU A 364 6.42 11.27 24.28
CA LEU A 364 6.28 9.81 24.42
C LEU A 364 5.87 9.13 23.10
N GLN A 365 5.82 9.83 21.96
CA GLN A 365 5.47 9.22 20.67
C GLN A 365 6.30 7.97 20.33
N PHE A 366 7.58 7.96 20.74
CA PHE A 366 8.46 6.82 20.52
C PHE A 366 7.93 5.52 21.16
N SER A 367 7.17 5.60 22.25
CA SER A 367 6.61 4.42 22.93
C SER A 367 5.45 3.83 22.15
N ILE A 368 4.86 4.59 21.21
CA ILE A 368 3.86 4.10 20.26
C ILE A 368 4.54 3.59 18.99
N ASP A 369 5.58 4.28 18.51
CA ASP A 369 6.27 3.97 17.26
C ASP A 369 6.94 2.59 17.23
N ASN A 370 7.42 2.08 18.37
CA ASN A 370 8.10 0.79 18.44
C ASN A 370 7.94 0.13 19.83
N THR A 371 8.45 -1.08 19.96
CA THR A 371 8.50 -1.82 21.23
C THR A 371 9.94 -2.15 21.68
N GLU A 372 10.94 -1.83 20.85
CA GLU A 372 12.35 -2.16 21.04
C GLU A 372 13.07 -1.11 21.90
N PHE A 373 12.60 -0.95 23.13
CA PHE A 373 13.25 -0.10 24.12
C PHE A 373 13.06 -0.67 25.53
N ALA A 374 13.96 -0.28 26.43
CA ALA A 374 13.87 -0.63 27.84
C ALA A 374 13.20 0.49 28.63
N GLN A 375 12.45 0.14 29.69
CA GLN A 375 11.86 1.07 30.64
C GLN A 375 12.87 2.12 31.18
N ASN A 376 14.14 1.75 31.36
CA ASN A 376 15.19 2.68 31.80
C ASN A 376 15.32 3.92 30.90
N ARG A 377 15.04 3.79 29.59
CA ARG A 377 14.99 4.94 28.67
C ARG A 377 13.93 5.94 29.10
N VAL A 378 12.73 5.46 29.41
CA VAL A 378 11.59 6.29 29.83
C VAL A 378 11.93 7.04 31.11
N ILE A 379 12.53 6.34 32.08
CA ILE A 379 12.96 6.93 33.35
C ILE A 379 14.04 8.01 33.11
N ALA A 380 15.00 7.77 32.22
CA ALA A 380 16.03 8.75 31.86
C ALA A 380 15.45 10.00 31.18
N GLU A 381 14.30 9.86 30.50
CA GLU A 381 13.59 10.95 29.83
C GLU A 381 12.56 11.66 30.72
N LEU A 382 12.48 11.34 32.01
CA LEU A 382 11.58 12.03 32.97
C LEU A 382 11.74 13.55 32.98
N SER A 383 12.91 14.08 32.62
CA SER A 383 13.13 15.52 32.48
C SER A 383 12.30 16.17 31.36
N LYS A 384 11.78 15.37 30.42
CA LYS A 384 10.87 15.79 29.35
C LYS A 384 9.39 15.73 29.77
N CYS A 385 9.09 15.21 30.96
CA CYS A 385 7.72 15.12 31.45
C CYS A 385 7.06 16.51 31.53
N SER A 386 5.88 16.65 30.91
CA SER A 386 5.07 17.86 31.04
C SER A 386 4.72 18.14 32.51
N LEU A 387 4.67 19.42 32.89
CA LEU A 387 4.26 19.85 34.23
C LEU A 387 2.82 19.48 34.58
N LYS A 388 1.98 19.18 33.57
CA LYS A 388 0.58 18.76 33.76
C LYS A 388 0.44 17.25 33.97
N LEU A 389 1.44 16.47 33.56
CA LEU A 389 1.42 15.01 33.68
C LEU A 389 2.11 14.58 34.97
N LYS A 390 1.55 13.61 35.69
CA LYS A 390 2.22 13.05 36.86
C LYS A 390 3.43 12.24 36.40
N SER A 391 4.54 12.30 37.12
CA SER A 391 5.74 11.53 36.76
C SER A 391 5.49 10.02 36.72
N ALA A 392 4.62 9.50 37.60
CA ALA A 392 4.20 8.10 37.58
C ALA A 392 3.45 7.74 36.30
N GLU A 393 2.56 8.61 35.84
CA GLU A 393 1.78 8.43 34.61
C GLU A 393 2.67 8.52 33.36
N PHE A 394 3.64 9.44 33.33
CA PHE A 394 4.66 9.50 32.28
C PHE A 394 5.45 8.19 32.15
N VAL A 395 5.89 7.64 33.29
CA VAL A 395 6.64 6.38 33.31
C VAL A 395 5.77 5.21 32.89
N GLU A 396 4.55 5.12 33.41
CA GLU A 396 3.62 4.03 33.10
C GLU A 396 3.24 4.04 31.61
N PHE A 397 2.87 5.20 31.07
CA PHE A 397 2.57 5.38 29.64
C PHE A 397 3.78 5.03 28.78
N GLY A 398 4.94 5.62 29.07
CA GLY A 398 6.14 5.42 28.28
C GLY A 398 6.65 3.98 28.34
N SER A 399 6.44 3.27 29.45
CA SER A 399 6.93 1.90 29.67
C SER A 399 5.96 0.83 29.18
N PHE A 400 4.69 1.17 28.90
CA PHE A 400 3.66 0.20 28.55
C PHE A 400 4.05 -0.76 27.42
N ARG A 401 4.78 -0.26 26.41
CA ARG A 401 5.23 -1.03 25.24
C ARG A 401 6.71 -1.42 25.27
N SER A 402 7.38 -1.29 26.41
CA SER A 402 8.77 -1.72 26.61
C SER A 402 8.87 -3.25 26.52
N GLY A 403 9.14 -3.77 25.33
CA GLY A 403 9.15 -5.20 25.02
C GLY A 403 7.78 -5.72 24.57
N HIS A 404 7.69 -6.20 23.34
CA HIS A 404 6.44 -6.62 22.69
C HIS A 404 5.68 -7.73 23.43
N ARG A 405 6.40 -8.65 24.09
CA ARG A 405 5.82 -9.77 24.85
C ARG A 405 5.26 -9.37 26.22
N LEU A 406 5.59 -8.17 26.72
CA LEU A 406 5.18 -7.71 28.05
C LEU A 406 3.89 -6.88 28.04
N GLN A 407 3.42 -6.45 26.88
CA GLN A 407 2.28 -5.53 26.74
C GLN A 407 1.02 -6.01 27.47
N TRP A 408 0.71 -7.31 27.42
CA TRP A 408 -0.46 -7.89 28.12
C TRP A 408 -0.28 -7.92 29.64
N TRP A 409 0.94 -8.20 30.12
CA TRP A 409 1.26 -8.14 31.55
C TRP A 409 1.21 -6.71 32.08
N ASN A 410 1.69 -5.75 31.29
CA ASN A 410 1.60 -4.33 31.62
C ASN A 410 0.13 -3.88 31.65
N LEU A 411 -0.69 -4.30 30.70
CA LEU A 411 -2.13 -4.03 30.71
C LEU A 411 -2.83 -4.61 31.95
N LEU A 412 -2.52 -5.86 32.30
CA LEU A 412 -3.08 -6.50 33.50
C LEU A 412 -2.69 -5.73 34.77
N SER A 413 -1.44 -5.25 34.83
CA SER A 413 -0.94 -4.45 35.95
C SER A 413 -1.66 -3.10 36.04
N ILE A 414 -1.85 -2.41 34.91
CA ILE A 414 -2.63 -1.17 34.84
C ILE A 414 -4.06 -1.37 35.31
N LEU A 415 -4.71 -2.47 34.89
CA LEU A 415 -6.07 -2.80 35.32
C LEU A 415 -6.17 -3.17 36.80
N GLU A 416 -5.09 -3.64 37.43
CA GLU A 416 -5.10 -4.00 38.84
C GLU A 416 -4.75 -2.81 39.75
N LEU A 417 -3.85 -1.94 39.29
CA LEU A 417 -3.31 -0.83 40.08
C LEU A 417 -3.96 0.53 39.80
N ASP A 418 -4.78 0.63 38.74
CA ASP A 418 -5.34 1.88 38.22
C ASP A 418 -4.26 2.95 37.98
N SER A 419 -3.12 2.51 37.43
CA SER A 419 -1.90 3.33 37.28
C SER A 419 -1.95 4.32 36.10
N LEU A 420 -2.84 4.10 35.12
CA LEU A 420 -3.09 5.02 34.00
C LEU A 420 -4.56 5.45 33.93
N SER A 421 -4.76 6.73 33.63
CA SER A 421 -6.08 7.33 33.49
C SER A 421 -6.69 6.96 32.14
N MET A 422 -7.76 6.15 32.15
CA MET A 422 -8.44 5.67 30.94
C MET A 422 -9.49 6.66 30.39
N ASP A 423 -9.51 7.89 30.89
CA ASP A 423 -10.30 9.03 30.39
C ASP A 423 -9.53 9.91 29.40
N GLU A 424 -8.24 9.65 29.17
CA GLU A 424 -7.40 10.42 28.24
C GLU A 424 -7.29 9.74 26.88
N GLU A 425 -7.56 10.48 25.80
CA GLU A 425 -7.51 9.94 24.43
C GLU A 425 -6.12 9.38 24.07
N SER A 426 -5.04 10.02 24.53
CA SER A 426 -3.66 9.52 24.34
C SER A 426 -3.46 8.11 24.92
N VAL A 427 -4.06 7.82 26.08
CA VAL A 427 -4.01 6.50 26.72
C VAL A 427 -4.84 5.48 25.95
N VAL A 428 -6.02 5.90 25.45
CA VAL A 428 -6.85 5.05 24.57
C VAL A 428 -6.10 4.69 23.28
N ILE A 429 -5.39 5.65 22.67
CA ILE A 429 -4.56 5.43 21.48
C ILE A 429 -3.44 4.43 21.79
N LEU A 430 -2.71 4.63 22.89
CA LEU A 430 -1.63 3.74 23.32
C LEU A 430 -2.10 2.29 23.48
N ILE A 431 -3.17 2.08 24.27
CA ILE A 431 -3.71 0.76 24.54
C ILE A 431 -4.25 0.15 23.24
N THR A 432 -5.13 0.86 22.53
CA THR A 432 -5.74 0.34 21.30
C THR A 432 -4.68 -0.03 20.26
N HIS A 433 -3.67 0.82 20.06
CA HIS A 433 -2.61 0.53 19.10
C HIS A 433 -1.78 -0.69 19.52
N ALA A 434 -1.36 -0.79 20.79
CA ALA A 434 -0.62 -1.95 21.28
C ALA A 434 -1.39 -3.27 21.12
N LEU A 435 -2.71 -3.22 21.27
CA LEU A 435 -3.56 -4.40 21.18
C LEU A 435 -3.86 -4.81 19.74
N LEU A 436 -3.97 -3.85 18.82
CA LEU A 436 -4.36 -4.10 17.43
C LEU A 436 -3.18 -4.22 16.47
N GLN A 437 -2.01 -3.63 16.78
CA GLN A 437 -0.78 -3.87 16.02
C GLN A 437 -0.43 -5.36 16.05
N TYR A 438 0.00 -5.91 14.92
CA TYR A 438 0.28 -7.33 14.79
C TYR A 438 1.48 -7.73 15.65
N GLY A 439 2.62 -7.05 15.52
CA GLY A 439 3.82 -7.34 16.31
C GLY A 439 4.79 -8.31 15.63
N PRO A 440 5.97 -8.56 16.25
CA PRO A 440 7.04 -9.35 15.65
C PRO A 440 6.61 -10.77 15.23
N LEU A 441 7.11 -11.18 14.06
CA LEU A 441 6.88 -12.48 13.45
C LEU A 441 8.16 -13.33 13.49
N THR A 442 8.04 -14.57 13.95
CA THR A 442 9.09 -15.57 13.81
C THR A 442 8.97 -16.34 12.49
N LYS A 443 10.11 -16.68 11.89
CA LYS A 443 10.17 -17.62 10.75
C LYS A 443 9.76 -19.04 11.18
N ASP A 444 10.09 -19.46 12.40
CA ASP A 444 9.75 -20.80 12.90
C ASP A 444 8.34 -20.81 13.52
N ARG A 445 7.35 -21.31 12.75
CA ARG A 445 5.98 -21.47 13.23
C ARG A 445 5.86 -22.42 14.43
N LYS A 446 6.77 -23.39 14.57
CA LYS A 446 6.64 -24.48 15.55
C LYS A 446 6.93 -24.01 16.97
N SER A 447 7.60 -22.87 17.14
CA SER A 447 7.86 -22.29 18.45
C SER A 447 6.64 -21.56 19.05
N LEU A 448 5.58 -21.36 18.27
CA LEU A 448 4.38 -20.64 18.68
C LEU A 448 3.27 -21.61 19.11
N ILE A 449 2.44 -21.20 20.07
CA ILE A 449 1.23 -21.95 20.49
C ILE A 449 0.21 -21.95 19.34
N CYS A 450 0.06 -20.80 18.67
CA CYS A 450 -0.80 -20.66 17.50
C CYS A 450 -0.03 -20.00 16.35
N SER A 451 0.05 -20.67 15.20
CA SER A 451 0.97 -20.30 14.11
C SER A 451 0.65 -18.98 13.41
N TRP A 452 -0.62 -18.56 13.39
CA TRP A 452 -1.04 -17.28 12.81
C TRP A 452 -1.00 -16.12 13.81
N CYS A 453 -0.87 -16.43 15.10
CA CYS A 453 -0.80 -15.45 16.17
C CYS A 453 0.67 -15.00 16.32
N PRO A 454 0.98 -13.70 16.32
CA PRO A 454 2.34 -13.21 16.49
C PRO A 454 2.77 -13.26 17.96
N GLU A 455 4.07 -13.08 18.22
CA GLU A 455 4.64 -13.26 19.57
C GLU A 455 3.97 -12.37 20.62
N SER A 456 3.62 -11.13 20.24
CA SER A 456 2.99 -10.13 21.11
C SER A 456 1.65 -10.55 21.69
N HIS A 457 0.97 -11.54 21.11
CA HIS A 457 -0.37 -11.97 21.53
C HIS A 457 -0.45 -13.43 21.98
N GLN A 458 0.67 -14.17 21.99
CA GLN A 458 0.68 -15.58 22.41
C GLN A 458 0.15 -15.77 23.84
N GLN A 459 0.37 -14.79 24.73
CA GLN A 459 -0.10 -14.82 26.12
C GLN A 459 -1.64 -14.99 26.24
N LEU A 460 -2.40 -14.57 25.22
CA LEU A 460 -3.87 -14.74 25.19
C LEU A 460 -4.32 -16.18 24.90
N LEU A 461 -3.39 -17.07 24.55
CA LEU A 461 -3.66 -18.49 24.35
C LEU A 461 -3.45 -19.28 25.64
N GLU A 462 -3.13 -18.62 26.75
CA GLU A 462 -3.01 -19.23 28.07
C GLU A 462 -4.29 -18.98 28.87
N ASP A 463 -5.10 -20.02 29.06
CA ASP A 463 -6.42 -19.92 29.70
C ASP A 463 -6.37 -19.26 31.09
N HIS A 464 -5.36 -19.58 31.91
CA HIS A 464 -5.20 -18.97 33.23
C HIS A 464 -4.98 -17.45 33.15
N PHE A 465 -4.17 -16.99 32.21
CA PHE A 465 -3.96 -15.55 32.01
C PHE A 465 -5.26 -14.87 31.56
N VAL A 466 -5.99 -15.50 30.64
CA VAL A 466 -7.27 -14.99 30.15
C VAL A 466 -8.30 -14.91 31.28
N ASP A 467 -8.34 -15.89 32.19
CA ASP A 467 -9.22 -15.88 33.36
C ASP A 467 -8.94 -14.68 34.29
N GLU A 468 -7.67 -14.43 34.60
CA GLU A 468 -7.27 -13.27 35.40
C GLU A 468 -7.66 -11.93 34.72
N LEU A 469 -7.52 -11.87 33.39
CA LEU A 469 -7.89 -10.69 32.62
C LEU A 469 -9.41 -10.48 32.60
N ILE A 470 -10.19 -11.55 32.40
CA ILE A 470 -11.67 -11.51 32.46
C ILE A 470 -12.13 -10.96 33.81
N MET A 471 -11.54 -11.44 34.92
CA MET A 471 -11.93 -11.01 36.26
C MET A 471 -11.75 -9.49 36.45
N ARG A 472 -10.63 -8.93 35.99
CA ARG A 472 -10.34 -7.49 36.10
C ARG A 472 -11.20 -6.65 35.17
N LEU A 473 -11.41 -7.10 33.94
CA LEU A 473 -12.31 -6.42 33.00
C LEU A 473 -13.76 -6.41 33.51
N ASP A 474 -14.24 -7.50 34.10
CA ASP A 474 -15.58 -7.56 34.68
C ASP A 474 -15.73 -6.63 35.89
N ARG A 475 -14.69 -6.50 36.73
CA ARG A 475 -14.63 -5.55 37.84
C ARG A 475 -14.72 -4.11 37.32
N HIS A 476 -13.83 -3.73 36.41
CA HIS A 476 -13.80 -2.40 35.79
C HIS A 476 -15.11 -2.02 35.11
N LEU A 477 -15.74 -2.96 34.40
CA LEU A 477 -17.01 -2.73 33.74
C LEU A 477 -18.17 -2.49 34.73
N LYS A 478 -18.15 -3.15 35.90
CA LYS A 478 -19.11 -2.90 36.99
C LYS A 478 -18.89 -1.55 37.63
N ASP A 479 -17.63 -1.22 37.91
CA ASP A 479 -17.26 0.03 38.58
C ASP A 479 -17.63 1.25 37.71
N CYS A 480 -17.48 1.13 36.39
CA CYS A 480 -17.88 2.20 35.48
C CYS A 480 -19.38 2.20 35.13
N GLU A 481 -20.18 1.19 35.47
CA GLU A 481 -21.55 1.00 34.95
C GLU A 481 -22.49 2.22 35.15
N CYS A 482 -22.26 3.01 36.20
CA CYS A 482 -23.02 4.22 36.52
C CYS A 482 -22.34 5.53 36.09
N ASN A 483 -21.10 5.47 35.59
CA ASN A 483 -20.28 6.62 35.22
C ASN A 483 -20.24 6.82 33.69
N TRP A 484 -21.38 7.16 33.11
CA TRP A 484 -21.49 7.46 31.67
C TRP A 484 -20.72 8.72 31.24
N GLN A 485 -20.14 9.48 32.17
CA GLN A 485 -19.35 10.67 31.86
C GLN A 485 -17.98 10.34 31.24
N ASN A 486 -17.49 9.11 31.40
CA ASN A 486 -16.24 8.64 30.81
C ASN A 486 -16.50 7.55 29.75
N GLU A 487 -16.87 7.98 28.55
CA GLU A 487 -17.12 7.12 27.39
C GLU A 487 -15.89 6.34 26.93
N LEU A 488 -14.69 6.90 27.12
CA LEU A 488 -13.42 6.31 26.69
C LEU A 488 -13.07 5.05 27.47
N MET A 489 -13.49 4.96 28.74
CA MET A 489 -13.39 3.73 29.52
C MET A 489 -14.09 2.55 28.84
N LEU A 490 -15.32 2.76 28.37
CA LEU A 490 -16.09 1.71 27.69
C LEU A 490 -15.46 1.35 26.34
N VAL A 491 -14.89 2.33 25.63
CA VAL A 491 -14.12 2.11 24.38
C VAL A 491 -12.95 1.16 24.66
N ILE A 492 -12.09 1.49 25.64
CA ILE A 492 -10.91 0.69 26.00
C ILE A 492 -11.31 -0.72 26.40
N ILE A 493 -12.24 -0.86 27.35
CA ILE A 493 -12.71 -2.17 27.82
C ILE A 493 -13.21 -3.00 26.64
N THR A 494 -14.05 -2.41 25.78
CA THR A 494 -14.60 -3.13 24.63
C THR A 494 -13.52 -3.55 23.65
N VAL A 495 -12.55 -2.68 23.33
CA VAL A 495 -11.41 -3.03 22.45
C VAL A 495 -10.60 -4.19 23.04
N ILE A 496 -10.31 -4.16 24.34
CA ILE A 496 -9.60 -5.26 25.02
C ILE A 496 -10.42 -6.55 24.90
N VAL A 497 -11.70 -6.51 25.27
CA VAL A 497 -12.61 -7.66 25.24
C VAL A 497 -12.70 -8.25 23.84
N MET A 498 -12.85 -7.41 22.81
CA MET A 498 -12.91 -7.85 21.41
C MET A 498 -11.60 -8.46 20.93
N ARG A 499 -10.44 -7.92 21.36
CA ARG A 499 -9.14 -8.49 21.01
C ARG A 499 -8.90 -9.84 21.68
N VAL A 500 -9.23 -9.97 22.96
CA VAL A 500 -9.14 -11.24 23.70
C VAL A 500 -10.06 -12.27 23.06
N PHE A 501 -11.31 -11.90 22.76
CA PHE A 501 -12.26 -12.76 22.06
C PHE A 501 -11.71 -13.26 20.71
N THR A 502 -11.06 -12.37 19.95
CA THR A 502 -10.46 -12.68 18.65
C THR A 502 -9.39 -13.76 18.75
N ILE A 503 -8.63 -13.83 19.84
CA ILE A 503 -7.41 -14.66 19.92
C ILE A 503 -7.54 -15.86 20.86
N CYS A 504 -8.28 -15.73 21.97
CA CYS A 504 -8.31 -16.75 23.02
C CYS A 504 -8.73 -18.13 22.52
N ASN A 505 -8.36 -19.15 23.28
CA ASN A 505 -8.79 -20.53 23.02
C ASN A 505 -10.31 -20.66 23.06
N SER A 506 -10.82 -21.68 22.37
CA SER A 506 -12.25 -22.01 22.34
C SER A 506 -12.82 -22.28 23.73
N THR A 507 -12.00 -22.78 24.66
CA THR A 507 -12.33 -23.04 26.07
C THR A 507 -12.73 -21.80 26.87
N ARG A 508 -12.48 -20.59 26.35
CA ARG A 508 -12.83 -19.31 26.99
C ARG A 508 -13.78 -18.45 26.17
N LYS A 509 -14.23 -18.92 25.00
CA LYS A 509 -15.13 -18.17 24.11
C LYS A 509 -16.46 -17.84 24.77
N ASP A 510 -17.01 -18.70 25.62
CA ASP A 510 -18.29 -18.45 26.31
C ASP A 510 -18.16 -17.35 27.37
N GLN A 511 -17.13 -17.40 28.21
CA GLN A 511 -16.86 -16.36 29.21
C GLN A 511 -16.61 -15.01 28.53
N MET A 512 -15.84 -15.01 27.45
CA MET A 512 -15.59 -13.80 26.67
C MET A 512 -16.87 -13.27 26.00
N THR A 513 -17.71 -14.16 25.43
CA THR A 513 -19.01 -13.77 24.86
C THR A 513 -19.88 -13.09 25.91
N ASN A 514 -19.94 -13.63 27.13
CA ASN A 514 -20.67 -13.00 28.23
C ASN A 514 -20.16 -11.59 28.54
N LEU A 515 -18.83 -11.39 28.53
CA LEU A 515 -18.23 -10.08 28.77
C LEU A 515 -18.52 -9.09 27.62
N VAL A 516 -18.51 -9.55 26.36
CA VAL A 516 -18.93 -8.77 25.18
C VAL A 516 -20.38 -8.31 25.35
N LEU A 517 -21.29 -9.20 25.76
CA LEU A 517 -22.70 -8.88 25.99
C LEU A 517 -22.89 -7.90 27.15
N LYS A 518 -22.04 -7.96 28.20
CA LYS A 518 -22.06 -6.96 29.27
C LYS A 518 -21.66 -5.58 28.76
N CYS A 519 -20.58 -5.48 27.96
CA CYS A 519 -20.16 -4.21 27.34
C CYS A 519 -21.31 -3.61 26.51
N ARG A 520 -21.98 -4.45 25.73
CA ARG A 520 -23.16 -4.09 24.93
C ARG A 520 -24.29 -3.51 25.80
N LYS A 521 -24.67 -4.19 26.87
CA LYS A 521 -25.71 -3.75 27.81
C LYS A 521 -25.36 -2.44 28.50
N THR A 522 -24.10 -2.26 28.90
CA THR A 522 -23.62 -1.00 29.51
C THR A 522 -23.75 0.15 28.51
N GLY A 523 -23.31 -0.04 27.26
CA GLY A 523 -23.45 0.95 26.20
C GLY A 523 -24.91 1.32 25.93
N GLU A 524 -25.80 0.34 25.86
CA GLU A 524 -27.24 0.56 25.71
C GLU A 524 -27.82 1.43 26.83
N LYS A 525 -27.53 1.06 28.08
CA LYS A 525 -27.97 1.78 29.27
C LYS A 525 -27.48 3.24 29.25
N TRP A 526 -26.22 3.47 28.90
CA TRP A 526 -25.65 4.82 28.84
C TRP A 526 -26.31 5.67 27.75
N ILE A 527 -26.54 5.12 26.56
CA ILE A 527 -27.25 5.82 25.48
C ILE A 527 -28.65 6.22 25.93
N GLN A 528 -29.38 5.33 26.61
CA GLN A 528 -30.71 5.63 27.14
C GLN A 528 -30.67 6.75 28.20
N LEU A 529 -29.69 6.73 29.11
CA LEU A 529 -29.52 7.76 30.13
C LEU A 529 -29.18 9.12 29.52
N ILE A 530 -28.21 9.17 28.61
CA ILE A 530 -27.79 10.42 27.94
C ILE A 530 -28.93 10.97 27.09
N SER A 531 -29.67 10.11 26.38
CA SER A 531 -30.84 10.52 25.59
C SER A 531 -31.91 11.18 26.47
N LYS A 532 -32.16 10.65 27.68
CA LYS A 532 -33.08 11.28 28.65
C LYS A 532 -32.57 12.63 29.14
N SER A 533 -31.25 12.76 29.36
CA SER A 533 -30.64 14.03 29.75
C SER A 533 -30.78 15.11 28.68
N ILE A 534 -30.60 14.77 27.40
CA ILE A 534 -30.80 15.70 26.28
C ILE A 534 -32.25 16.21 26.21
N GLN A 535 -33.22 15.37 26.58
CA GLN A 535 -34.64 15.70 26.56
C GLN A 535 -35.10 16.53 27.77
N ASN A 536 -34.24 16.77 28.76
CA ASN A 536 -34.60 17.55 29.92
C ASN A 536 -34.75 19.04 29.53
N PRO A 537 -35.95 19.65 29.69
CA PRO A 537 -36.19 21.05 29.32
C PRO A 537 -35.34 22.07 30.10
N SER A 538 -34.63 21.61 31.14
CA SER A 538 -33.72 22.43 31.96
C SER A 538 -32.31 22.58 31.36
N LEU A 539 -31.98 21.95 30.23
CA LEU A 539 -30.70 22.09 29.51
C LEU A 539 -30.86 22.95 28.22
N PRO A 540 -30.84 24.30 28.31
CA PRO A 540 -30.97 25.16 27.14
C PRO A 540 -29.67 25.37 26.34
N ASP A 541 -28.55 24.77 26.76
CA ASP A 541 -27.23 24.98 26.15
C ASP A 541 -26.97 24.01 24.99
N PHE A 542 -27.02 24.54 23.76
CA PHE A 542 -26.81 23.79 22.54
C PHE A 542 -25.43 23.11 22.46
N ASP A 543 -24.38 23.70 23.04
CA ASP A 543 -23.03 23.12 22.98
C ASP A 543 -22.93 21.90 23.90
N LYS A 544 -23.56 21.96 25.08
CA LYS A 544 -23.67 20.79 25.97
C LYS A 544 -24.49 19.67 25.36
N ILE A 545 -25.59 20.00 24.67
CA ILE A 545 -26.39 19.00 23.96
C ILE A 545 -25.55 18.33 22.86
N ASN A 546 -24.79 19.10 22.08
CA ASN A 546 -23.93 18.52 21.03
C ASN A 546 -22.83 17.63 21.61
N ALA A 547 -22.19 18.02 22.72
CA ALA A 547 -21.22 17.17 23.41
C ALA A 547 -21.85 15.84 23.88
N LEU A 548 -23.08 15.87 24.41
CA LEU A 548 -23.80 14.64 24.78
C LEU A 548 -24.14 13.77 23.56
N ARG A 549 -24.46 14.37 22.41
CA ARG A 549 -24.67 13.63 21.16
C ARG A 549 -23.38 12.95 20.67
N ASP A 550 -22.24 13.64 20.79
CA ASP A 550 -20.93 13.06 20.46
C ASP A 550 -20.64 11.83 21.34
N LYS A 551 -20.94 11.91 22.64
CA LYS A 551 -20.85 10.73 23.54
C LYS A 551 -21.74 9.57 23.09
N ILE A 552 -22.99 9.84 22.71
CA ILE A 552 -23.89 8.80 22.16
C ILE A 552 -23.26 8.14 20.93
N VAL A 553 -22.67 8.92 20.03
CA VAL A 553 -22.00 8.39 18.83
C VAL A 553 -20.81 7.53 19.21
N ILE A 554 -19.97 7.96 20.16
CA ILE A 554 -18.79 7.20 20.62
C ILE A 554 -19.20 5.86 21.26
N ILE A 555 -20.16 5.92 22.18
CA ILE A 555 -20.68 4.72 22.85
C ILE A 555 -21.36 3.79 21.83
N GLY A 556 -22.08 4.35 20.86
CA GLY A 556 -22.74 3.57 19.82
C GLY A 556 -21.77 2.88 18.87
N ILE A 557 -20.69 3.56 18.45
CA ILE A 557 -19.61 2.93 17.67
C ILE A 557 -19.05 1.75 18.46
N THR A 558 -18.76 1.95 19.75
CA THR A 558 -18.23 0.91 20.64
C THR A 558 -19.19 -0.27 20.77
N TYR A 559 -20.48 -0.01 20.96
CA TYR A 559 -21.54 -1.02 20.94
C TYR A 559 -21.47 -1.82 19.63
N LEU A 560 -21.44 -1.14 18.48
CA LEU A 560 -21.43 -1.80 17.16
C LEU A 560 -20.23 -2.74 16.98
N LEU A 561 -19.06 -2.40 17.52
CA LEU A 561 -17.88 -3.28 17.45
C LEU A 561 -18.16 -4.67 18.05
N THR A 562 -19.03 -4.76 19.06
CA THR A 562 -19.39 -6.04 19.70
C THR A 562 -20.09 -7.03 18.78
N TYR A 563 -20.59 -6.59 17.63
CA TYR A 563 -21.23 -7.49 16.66
C TYR A 563 -20.24 -8.25 15.78
N SER A 564 -18.94 -7.91 15.82
CA SER A 564 -17.95 -8.67 15.06
C SER A 564 -17.83 -10.13 15.54
N ILE A 565 -18.28 -10.46 16.75
CA ILE A 565 -18.35 -11.83 17.28
C ILE A 565 -19.19 -12.79 16.40
N TYR A 566 -20.18 -12.26 15.67
CA TYR A 566 -21.04 -13.06 14.79
C TYR A 566 -20.44 -13.27 13.40
N THR A 567 -19.39 -12.51 13.06
CA THR A 567 -18.67 -12.61 11.79
C THR A 567 -17.36 -13.38 11.90
N ASP A 568 -16.93 -13.72 13.11
CA ASP A 568 -15.74 -14.52 13.36
C ASP A 568 -15.95 -15.95 12.84
N SER A 569 -15.16 -16.34 11.85
CA SER A 569 -15.18 -17.65 11.20
C SER A 569 -14.95 -18.83 12.15
N SER A 570 -14.33 -18.58 13.32
CA SER A 570 -14.09 -19.59 14.35
C SER A 570 -15.25 -19.80 15.32
N ASN A 571 -16.34 -19.05 15.16
CA ASN A 571 -17.44 -19.03 16.09
C ASN A 571 -18.76 -19.49 15.45
N SER A 572 -19.62 -20.13 16.24
CA SER A 572 -20.93 -20.64 15.82
C SER A 572 -22.11 -19.86 16.40
N LEU A 573 -21.88 -18.63 16.89
CA LEU A 573 -22.94 -17.81 17.44
C LEU A 573 -23.95 -17.40 16.35
N VAL A 574 -25.23 -17.54 16.67
CA VAL A 574 -26.34 -17.15 15.80
C VAL A 574 -26.94 -15.84 16.32
N LEU A 575 -27.19 -14.91 15.40
CA LEU A 575 -27.93 -13.68 15.70
C LEU A 575 -29.39 -14.00 16.05
N SER A 576 -29.87 -13.51 17.19
CA SER A 576 -31.29 -13.56 17.54
C SER A 576 -32.08 -12.42 16.90
N ASN A 577 -33.40 -12.53 16.84
CA ASN A 577 -34.28 -11.45 16.35
C ASN A 577 -34.09 -10.16 17.17
N GLN A 578 -33.93 -10.28 18.49
CA GLN A 578 -33.68 -9.14 19.39
C GLN A 578 -32.31 -8.50 19.15
N ASP A 579 -31.28 -9.29 18.82
CA ASP A 579 -29.96 -8.75 18.46
C ASP A 579 -30.05 -7.90 17.19
N VAL A 580 -30.86 -8.30 16.21
CA VAL A 580 -31.08 -7.55 14.96
C VAL A 580 -31.81 -6.24 15.23
N ILE A 581 -32.88 -6.27 16.05
CA ILE A 581 -33.62 -5.04 16.43
C ILE A 581 -32.70 -4.07 17.18
N SER A 582 -31.90 -4.59 18.11
CA SER A 582 -30.93 -3.79 18.87
C SER A 582 -29.87 -3.18 17.94
N LEU A 583 -29.38 -3.95 16.97
CA LEU A 583 -28.42 -3.48 15.97
C LEU A 583 -28.97 -2.35 15.10
N LEU A 584 -30.19 -2.52 14.58
CA LEU A 584 -30.86 -1.50 13.78
C LEU A 584 -31.12 -0.23 14.60
N THR A 585 -31.55 -0.40 15.85
CA THR A 585 -31.78 0.72 16.78
C THR A 585 -30.51 1.52 17.01
N ILE A 586 -29.39 0.85 17.28
CA ILE A 586 -28.13 1.56 17.52
C ILE A 586 -27.58 2.20 16.24
N ALA A 587 -27.66 1.52 15.09
CA ALA A 587 -27.22 2.08 13.81
C ALA A 587 -27.99 3.36 13.45
N THR A 588 -29.32 3.35 13.62
CA THR A 588 -30.16 4.54 13.41
C THR A 588 -29.86 5.63 14.43
N THR A 589 -29.66 5.27 15.71
CA THR A 589 -29.30 6.24 16.76
C THR A 589 -28.00 6.98 16.43
N ILE A 590 -26.97 6.27 15.95
CA ILE A 590 -25.70 6.89 15.51
C ILE A 590 -25.94 7.81 14.31
N HIS A 591 -26.72 7.35 13.32
CA HIS A 591 -27.03 8.14 12.13
C HIS A 591 -27.75 9.45 12.47
N ASP A 592 -28.81 9.38 13.28
CA ASP A 592 -29.62 10.53 13.67
C ASP A 592 -28.80 11.55 14.46
N ASN A 593 -28.01 11.09 15.44
CA ASN A 593 -27.17 11.98 16.25
C ASN A 593 -26.05 12.64 15.43
N ASN A 594 -25.50 11.94 14.43
CA ASN A 594 -24.55 12.52 13.47
C ASN A 594 -25.21 13.59 12.58
N ILE A 595 -26.44 13.38 12.11
CA ILE A 595 -27.17 14.38 11.31
C ILE A 595 -27.52 15.62 12.14
N LEU A 596 -28.02 15.39 13.36
CA LEU A 596 -28.42 16.46 14.27
C LEU A 596 -27.21 17.28 14.74
N ASN A 597 -26.03 16.66 14.83
CA ASN A 597 -24.78 17.35 15.06
C ASN A 597 -24.18 17.86 13.73
N LYS A 598 -24.76 18.95 13.19
CA LYS A 598 -24.35 19.60 11.90
C LYS A 598 -22.87 20.02 11.83
N LYS A 599 -22.10 19.86 12.91
CA LYS A 599 -20.64 20.04 12.96
C LYS A 599 -19.96 18.69 13.25
N THR A 600 -19.78 17.85 12.24
CA THR A 600 -18.86 16.68 12.29
C THR A 600 -17.37 17.07 12.42
N VAL A 601 -17.08 18.26 12.94
CA VAL A 601 -15.78 18.96 12.86
C VAL A 601 -14.83 18.56 13.99
N HIS A 602 -15.28 17.87 15.05
CA HIS A 602 -14.47 17.62 16.25
C HIS A 602 -14.08 16.16 16.52
N MET A 603 -14.39 15.21 15.64
CA MET A 603 -13.98 13.82 15.85
C MET A 603 -12.49 13.62 15.55
N SER A 604 -11.73 13.13 16.54
CA SER A 604 -10.31 12.81 16.39
C SER A 604 -10.06 11.78 15.29
N VAL A 605 -8.83 11.69 14.79
CA VAL A 605 -8.50 10.69 13.77
C VAL A 605 -8.69 9.28 14.30
N PHE A 606 -8.29 9.05 15.56
CA PHE A 606 -8.51 7.78 16.25
C PHE A 606 -9.99 7.37 16.23
N MET A 607 -10.88 8.28 16.63
CA MET A 607 -12.30 7.98 16.72
C MET A 607 -12.94 7.77 15.32
N ARG A 608 -12.48 8.49 14.30
CA ARG A 608 -12.87 8.24 12.90
C ARG A 608 -12.43 6.85 12.43
N ASN A 609 -11.26 6.38 12.83
CA ASN A 609 -10.77 5.03 12.48
C ASN A 609 -11.64 3.95 13.15
N LEU A 610 -12.03 4.14 14.41
CA LEU A 610 -12.98 3.24 15.09
C LEU A 610 -14.37 3.25 14.44
N MET A 611 -14.88 4.43 14.04
CA MET A 611 -16.14 4.54 13.31
C MET A 611 -16.09 3.73 12.01
N ARG A 612 -15.04 3.89 11.21
CA ARG A 612 -14.82 3.12 9.97
C ARG A 612 -14.74 1.62 10.22
N TYR A 613 -14.11 1.22 11.33
CA TYR A 613 -14.09 -0.18 11.74
C TYR A 613 -15.51 -0.70 12.03
N SER A 614 -16.34 0.07 12.73
CA SER A 614 -17.75 -0.30 12.98
C SER A 614 -18.59 -0.38 11.70
N GLU A 615 -18.38 0.50 10.72
CA GLU A 615 -19.03 0.43 9.41
C GLU A 615 -18.68 -0.87 8.68
N ARG A 616 -17.42 -1.32 8.79
CA ARG A 616 -16.98 -2.61 8.24
C ARG A 616 -17.65 -3.78 8.94
N VAL A 617 -17.85 -3.72 10.27
CA VAL A 617 -18.63 -4.75 11.00
C VAL A 617 -20.04 -4.84 10.44
N LEU A 618 -20.71 -3.69 10.23
CA LEU A 618 -22.04 -3.64 9.61
C LEU A 618 -22.08 -4.29 8.21
N LEU A 619 -21.07 -4.03 7.38
CA LEU A 619 -20.97 -4.66 6.06
C LEU A 619 -20.73 -6.17 6.14
N SER A 620 -19.93 -6.61 7.11
CA SER A 620 -19.58 -8.03 7.29
C SER A 620 -20.77 -8.85 7.82
N ILE A 621 -21.61 -8.24 8.67
CA ILE A 621 -22.78 -8.89 9.25
C ILE A 621 -24.03 -8.80 8.34
N HIS A 622 -24.06 -7.86 7.40
CA HIS A 622 -25.19 -7.63 6.49
C HIS A 622 -25.69 -8.89 5.74
N PRO A 623 -24.84 -9.79 5.21
CA PRO A 623 -25.30 -11.03 4.58
C PRO A 623 -26.05 -11.95 5.55
N ILE A 624 -25.60 -12.01 6.81
CA ILE A 624 -26.24 -12.83 7.87
C ILE A 624 -27.62 -12.27 8.20
N ILE A 625 -27.71 -10.95 8.39
CA ILE A 625 -28.98 -10.27 8.67
C ILE A 625 -29.95 -10.42 7.50
N SER A 626 -29.48 -10.23 6.26
CA SER A 626 -30.34 -10.32 5.08
C SER A 626 -30.98 -11.70 4.94
N LYS A 627 -30.22 -12.76 5.24
CA LYS A 627 -30.73 -14.12 5.27
C LYS A 627 -31.78 -14.30 6.38
N LEU A 628 -31.50 -13.84 7.60
CA LEU A 628 -32.45 -13.94 8.73
C LEU A 628 -33.75 -13.17 8.49
N LEU A 629 -33.67 -11.99 7.87
CA LEU A 629 -34.85 -11.20 7.52
C LEU A 629 -35.72 -11.91 6.50
N GLN A 630 -35.12 -12.56 5.49
CA GLN A 630 -35.85 -13.37 4.51
C GLN A 630 -36.52 -14.58 5.16
N GLU A 631 -35.82 -15.27 6.05
CA GLU A 631 -36.34 -16.44 6.78
C GLU A 631 -37.52 -16.08 7.69
N ASN A 632 -37.49 -14.89 8.32
CA ASN A 632 -38.57 -14.40 9.19
C ASN A 632 -39.63 -13.58 8.44
N SER A 633 -39.70 -13.65 7.10
CA SER A 633 -40.65 -12.87 6.30
C SER A 633 -40.70 -11.37 6.64
N TYR A 634 -39.55 -10.82 7.03
CA TYR A 634 -39.36 -9.42 7.43
C TYR A 634 -40.16 -8.95 8.66
N GLU A 635 -40.73 -9.85 9.47
CA GLU A 635 -41.47 -9.49 10.70
C GLU A 635 -40.61 -8.67 11.68
N ILE A 636 -39.31 -8.97 11.76
CA ILE A 636 -38.32 -8.25 12.58
C ILE A 636 -38.29 -6.76 12.21
N LEU A 637 -38.44 -6.40 10.94
CA LEU A 637 -38.49 -4.99 10.51
C LEU A 637 -39.78 -4.31 10.96
N ASN A 638 -40.90 -5.03 10.96
CA ASN A 638 -42.17 -4.51 11.47
C ASN A 638 -42.07 -4.23 12.97
N GLU A 639 -41.50 -5.16 13.74
CA GLU A 639 -41.25 -4.98 15.18
C GLU A 639 -40.33 -3.78 15.42
N PHE A 640 -39.20 -3.70 14.71
CA PHE A 640 -38.30 -2.55 14.78
C PHE A 640 -39.02 -1.22 14.47
N CYS A 641 -39.77 -1.14 13.37
CA CYS A 641 -40.52 0.06 13.00
C CYS A 641 -41.56 0.42 14.06
N SER A 642 -42.24 -0.57 14.64
CA SER A 642 -43.24 -0.34 15.70
C SER A 642 -42.60 0.26 16.95
N ILE A 643 -41.43 -0.25 17.37
CA ILE A 643 -40.70 0.25 18.55
C ILE A 643 -40.11 1.62 18.24
N HIS A 644 -39.38 1.74 17.14
CA HIS A 644 -38.62 2.93 16.82
C HIS A 644 -39.53 4.11 16.46
N TRP A 645 -40.56 3.92 15.63
CA TRP A 645 -41.46 5.02 15.24
C TRP A 645 -42.53 5.35 16.28
N ALA A 646 -42.97 4.40 17.11
CA ALA A 646 -43.81 4.76 18.27
C ALA A 646 -43.02 5.63 19.25
N VAL A 647 -41.73 5.34 19.43
CA VAL A 647 -40.80 6.16 20.22
C VAL A 647 -40.57 7.54 19.57
N VAL A 648 -40.44 7.64 18.24
CA VAL A 648 -40.31 8.94 17.55
C VAL A 648 -41.60 9.77 17.64
N ARG A 649 -42.79 9.16 17.50
CA ARG A 649 -44.10 9.85 17.62
C ARG A 649 -44.39 10.33 19.03
N THR A 650 -44.04 9.56 20.06
CA THR A 650 -44.18 9.98 21.47
C THR A 650 -43.16 11.03 21.89
N LYS A 651 -42.06 11.20 21.13
CA LYS A 651 -40.96 12.14 21.40
C LYS A 651 -41.05 13.48 20.64
N GLY A 652 -42.14 13.76 19.90
CA GLY A 652 -42.41 15.08 19.32
C GLY A 652 -41.40 15.58 18.27
N VAL A 653 -40.69 14.70 17.58
CA VAL A 653 -39.66 15.07 16.57
C VAL A 653 -40.25 15.25 15.16
N MET A 654 -41.55 15.00 14.98
CA MET A 654 -42.28 15.39 13.78
C MET A 654 -43.52 16.20 14.18
N ASP A 655 -43.32 17.51 14.33
CA ASP A 655 -44.25 18.57 13.92
C ASP A 655 -43.43 19.71 13.31
#